data_AF-A0A938QA98-F1
#
_entry.id   AF-A0A938QA98-F1
#
_cell.length_a   1.000
_cell.length_b   1.000
_cell.length_c   1.000
_cell.angle_alpha   90.00
_cell.angle_beta   90.00
_cell.angle_gamma   90.00
#
_symmetry.space_group_name_H-M   'P 1'
#
loop_
_entity.id
_entity.type
_entity.pdbx_description
1 polymer ?
#
loop_
_entity_poly.entity_id
_entity_poly.type
_entity_poly.pdbx_seq_one_letter_code
_entity_poly.pdbx_strand_id
1 'polypeptide(L)'
;APAQTINLIRAWVAYSAQIHSGYPREHVLEWALDHLPLLRLLLALFDFKFNPDLLDREEQYGLNLQQQIDAQFNTIPSLSVDRALRSLYEIINATVRTNYYQLDRITNQPKNWISFKVNPKLLSDMKKPLMLFEIFVWHTICEGVHLRMSRIARGGIRWSDRIDDYRTEILGLAKTQHIKNTLIVPAGAKGGFIIHNASDRQDLKVATMAYQILISGILDLTDRSLDPSAAIDRTICYDTHDPYCVVAADKGTASFSDLANAISKSYGYWLGDAFASGGSHGYDHKKIGITAKGAFISAAHHMRNLGKDINQPFTAVGIGDLSGDVFGNGAILCPNMKLIAAFNHKHIFLDPNPLPQAFQERLRMVALEKSQWSDFNPECISPGGGVFSRFEKAIPVSEEMRLWLKIEDTHINPEELIQSLLKLPVDMIFNGGIGTYFKSAQQDHAVVFDKTNDSVRVDAEDLQCHMIIEGGNLGTTQAARIAFARAGKLINTDSLDNSGGVDCSDHEVNLKIIIDHLATQGIFQEDRDNFLKKCVTSIEKCVLQHNLEQNRAISLAQFAGKTQFLLQKDVFDDLVLRKVLSPELEGFQSHQQITKTSFFTRPELIVLLAYVKIELKKELLATPASDIFCTEQWVYKAFPRELTDKYKKAIMQHPLAKEIAITHLLNYWVHRVGITFAYRMKLETQKTLVEIIQASLLTMKLFNIDREIEKIEELDHTSSFDDRYFQILQFNRLIYRITRWIINNPEKGTQLSSDRDCKAFHHALDIYRNALIEKTQAQIHQSGSDQNPLSYKATDLIPALGLLFDVPQNDYSKLIEIFFKIREDLSLSKIDRWVESLPTPDGFSAQARAWLRDELLSDHQAIAKSMIDRNWHSYYEEQIKKWSELVKMIESKNDYNMSDIFVLSRNLQRFMKEIEVDQVVQMS
;
A
#
# COMPACT_ATOMS: atom_id res chain seq x y z
N ALA A 1 -23.11 -31.66 -31.88
CA ALA A 1 -23.03 -30.22 -32.15
C ALA A 1 -21.62 -29.85 -32.65
N PRO A 2 -21.31 -29.98 -33.95
CA PRO A 2 -19.98 -29.69 -34.50
C PRO A 2 -19.51 -28.24 -34.26
N ALA A 3 -20.44 -27.28 -34.24
CA ALA A 3 -20.13 -25.86 -34.04
C ALA A 3 -19.56 -25.54 -32.65
N GLN A 4 -20.00 -26.24 -31.59
CA GLN A 4 -19.56 -25.97 -30.22
C GLN A 4 -18.13 -26.47 -29.99
N THR A 5 -17.78 -27.63 -30.52
CA THR A 5 -16.41 -28.16 -30.50
C THR A 5 -15.44 -27.27 -31.28
N ILE A 6 -15.87 -26.73 -32.44
CA ILE A 6 -15.06 -25.76 -33.21
C ILE A 6 -14.78 -24.50 -32.36
N ASN A 7 -15.80 -23.99 -31.67
CA ASN A 7 -15.65 -22.83 -30.79
C ASN A 7 -14.74 -23.10 -29.60
N LEU A 8 -14.74 -24.32 -29.04
CA LEU A 8 -13.82 -24.72 -27.98
C LEU A 8 -12.36 -24.64 -28.45
N ILE A 9 -12.07 -25.17 -29.64
CA ILE A 9 -10.72 -25.13 -30.23
C ILE A 9 -10.30 -23.67 -30.48
N ARG A 10 -11.20 -22.85 -31.03
CA ARG A 10 -10.94 -21.41 -31.23
C ARG A 10 -10.64 -20.69 -29.91
N ALA A 11 -11.37 -21.01 -28.84
CA ALA A 11 -11.14 -20.44 -27.52
C ALA A 11 -9.75 -20.82 -26.95
N TRP A 12 -9.31 -22.08 -27.11
CA TRP A 12 -7.95 -22.48 -26.70
C TRP A 12 -6.87 -21.74 -27.48
N VAL A 13 -7.01 -21.65 -28.81
CA VAL A 13 -6.03 -20.94 -29.65
C VAL A 13 -6.00 -19.45 -29.33
N ALA A 14 -7.17 -18.84 -29.10
CA ALA A 14 -7.27 -17.43 -28.72
C ALA A 14 -6.56 -17.15 -27.39
N TYR A 15 -6.76 -18.00 -26.38
CA TYR A 15 -6.05 -17.85 -25.10
C TYR A 15 -4.55 -18.11 -25.25
N SER A 16 -4.14 -19.14 -25.99
CA SER A 16 -2.74 -19.45 -26.31
C SER A 16 -2.01 -18.24 -26.90
N ALA A 17 -2.63 -17.55 -27.87
CA ALA A 17 -2.05 -16.34 -28.47
C ALA A 17 -1.79 -15.21 -27.46
N GLN A 18 -2.59 -15.12 -26.39
CA GLN A 18 -2.41 -14.12 -25.34
C GLN A 18 -1.33 -14.47 -24.31
N ILE A 19 -1.02 -15.76 -24.12
CA ILE A 19 0.02 -16.22 -23.18
C ILE A 19 1.37 -16.43 -23.86
N HIS A 20 1.38 -16.85 -25.13
CA HIS A 20 2.57 -17.11 -25.95
C HIS A 20 2.47 -16.32 -27.27
N SER A 21 2.91 -15.07 -27.27
CA SER A 21 2.76 -14.12 -28.38
C SER A 21 3.69 -14.38 -29.59
N GLY A 22 3.96 -15.65 -29.92
CA GLY A 22 4.94 -16.04 -30.94
C GLY A 22 4.36 -16.43 -32.30
N TYR A 23 3.09 -16.85 -32.36
CA TYR A 23 2.48 -17.40 -33.57
C TYR A 23 1.09 -16.80 -33.85
N PRO A 24 0.77 -16.46 -35.12
CA PRO A 24 -0.58 -16.06 -35.52
C PRO A 24 -1.61 -17.15 -35.22
N ARG A 25 -2.84 -16.75 -34.85
CA ARG A 25 -3.91 -17.67 -34.47
C ARG A 25 -4.28 -18.63 -35.60
N GLU A 26 -4.24 -18.12 -36.82
CA GLU A 26 -4.54 -18.85 -38.06
C GLU A 26 -3.58 -20.02 -38.23
N HIS A 27 -2.28 -19.80 -38.02
CA HIS A 27 -1.28 -20.86 -38.13
C HIS A 27 -1.45 -21.93 -37.05
N VAL A 28 -1.76 -21.55 -35.81
CA VAL A 28 -1.99 -22.53 -34.74
C VAL A 28 -3.22 -23.38 -35.04
N LEU A 29 -4.28 -22.78 -35.61
CA LEU A 29 -5.46 -23.52 -36.09
C LEU A 29 -5.11 -24.47 -37.24
N GLU A 30 -4.36 -24.01 -38.24
CA GLU A 30 -3.89 -24.84 -39.35
C GLU A 30 -3.07 -26.03 -38.84
N TRP A 31 -2.11 -25.80 -37.95
CA TRP A 31 -1.32 -26.87 -37.36
C TRP A 31 -2.15 -27.84 -36.54
N ALA A 32 -3.16 -27.38 -35.80
CA ALA A 32 -4.07 -28.26 -35.08
C ALA A 32 -4.90 -29.13 -36.05
N LEU A 33 -5.29 -28.59 -37.21
CA LEU A 33 -5.98 -29.32 -38.26
C LEU A 33 -5.06 -30.31 -39.00
N ASP A 34 -3.78 -30.00 -39.15
CA ASP A 34 -2.80 -30.92 -39.73
C ASP A 34 -2.46 -32.10 -38.79
N HIS A 35 -2.73 -31.95 -37.49
CA HIS A 35 -2.45 -32.96 -36.45
C HIS A 35 -3.74 -33.49 -35.80
N LEU A 36 -4.73 -33.89 -36.62
CA LEU A 36 -6.04 -34.38 -36.14
C LEU A 36 -5.98 -35.49 -35.08
N PRO A 37 -5.07 -36.49 -35.13
CA PRO A 37 -5.00 -37.51 -34.08
C PRO A 37 -4.70 -36.91 -32.70
N LEU A 38 -3.75 -35.98 -32.63
CA LEU A 38 -3.44 -35.25 -31.40
C LEU A 38 -4.64 -34.39 -30.94
N LEU A 39 -5.26 -33.64 -31.84
CA LEU A 39 -6.41 -32.80 -31.51
C LEU A 39 -7.58 -33.61 -30.93
N ARG A 40 -7.84 -34.81 -31.46
CA ARG A 40 -8.85 -35.73 -30.92
C ARG A 40 -8.53 -36.19 -29.50
N LEU A 41 -7.25 -36.47 -29.23
CA LEU A 41 -6.81 -36.84 -27.87
C LEU A 41 -6.93 -35.67 -26.90
N LEU A 42 -6.64 -34.44 -27.33
CA LEU A 42 -6.83 -33.24 -26.51
C LEU A 42 -8.31 -33.00 -26.18
N LEU A 43 -9.21 -33.20 -27.14
CA LEU A 43 -10.65 -33.16 -26.89
C LEU A 43 -11.09 -34.25 -25.90
N ALA A 44 -10.60 -35.48 -26.07
CA ALA A 44 -10.88 -36.58 -25.15
C ALA A 44 -10.36 -36.30 -23.73
N LEU A 45 -9.17 -35.70 -23.60
CA LEU A 45 -8.62 -35.26 -22.31
C LEU A 45 -9.50 -34.17 -21.67
N PHE A 46 -9.98 -33.21 -22.46
CA PHE A 46 -10.87 -32.17 -21.97
C PHE A 46 -12.21 -32.76 -21.49
N ASP A 47 -12.82 -33.65 -22.26
CA ASP A 47 -14.04 -34.36 -21.86
C ASP A 47 -13.80 -35.16 -20.57
N PHE A 48 -12.72 -35.95 -20.51
CA PHE A 48 -12.36 -36.72 -19.32
C PHE A 48 -12.30 -35.84 -18.05
N LYS A 49 -11.69 -34.65 -18.16
CA LYS A 49 -11.57 -33.72 -17.03
C LYS A 49 -12.88 -33.02 -16.68
N PHE A 50 -13.63 -32.55 -17.67
CA PHE A 50 -14.65 -31.52 -17.42
C PHE A 50 -16.10 -31.96 -17.70
N ASN A 51 -16.33 -33.08 -18.38
CA ASN A 51 -17.67 -33.55 -18.66
C ASN A 51 -18.35 -34.08 -17.39
N PRO A 52 -19.40 -33.42 -16.86
CA PRO A 52 -20.08 -33.83 -15.63
C PRO A 52 -20.87 -35.13 -15.79
N ASP A 53 -21.18 -35.53 -17.03
CA ASP A 53 -21.97 -36.74 -17.33
C ASP A 53 -21.09 -38.01 -17.37
N LEU A 54 -19.76 -37.86 -17.27
CA LEU A 54 -18.84 -38.99 -17.07
C LEU A 54 -18.89 -39.45 -15.61
N LEU A 55 -19.61 -40.56 -15.38
CA LEU A 55 -19.87 -41.12 -14.05
C LEU A 55 -18.63 -41.76 -13.41
N ASP A 56 -17.81 -42.47 -14.21
CA ASP A 56 -16.59 -43.11 -13.77
C ASP A 56 -15.36 -42.52 -14.47
N ARG A 57 -14.47 -41.89 -13.70
CA ARG A 57 -13.16 -41.41 -14.17
C ARG A 57 -12.07 -42.36 -13.70
N GLU A 58 -11.87 -43.44 -14.44
CA GLU A 58 -10.78 -44.36 -14.17
C GLU A 58 -9.43 -43.65 -14.36
N GLU A 59 -8.62 -43.59 -13.29
CA GLU A 59 -7.29 -42.96 -13.30
C GLU A 59 -6.41 -43.55 -14.41
N GLN A 60 -6.53 -44.86 -14.65
CA GLN A 60 -5.79 -45.60 -15.66
C GLN A 60 -6.13 -45.14 -17.09
N TYR A 61 -7.37 -44.75 -17.36
CA TYR A 61 -7.79 -44.18 -18.64
C TYR A 61 -7.15 -42.79 -18.86
N GLY A 62 -7.13 -41.95 -17.83
CA GLY A 62 -6.45 -40.66 -17.87
C GLY A 62 -4.94 -40.80 -18.15
N LEU A 63 -4.27 -41.74 -17.49
CA LEU A 63 -2.85 -42.06 -17.72
C LEU A 63 -2.61 -42.55 -19.15
N ASN A 64 -3.50 -43.39 -19.69
CA ASN A 64 -3.40 -43.88 -21.06
C ASN A 64 -3.55 -42.74 -22.08
N LEU A 65 -4.53 -41.84 -21.91
CA LEU A 65 -4.68 -40.65 -22.73
C LEU A 65 -3.41 -39.80 -22.73
N GLN A 66 -2.80 -39.58 -21.56
CA GLN A 66 -1.55 -38.82 -21.46
C GLN A 66 -0.41 -39.48 -22.23
N GLN A 67 -0.22 -40.79 -22.07
CA GLN A 67 0.81 -41.54 -22.83
C GLN A 67 0.60 -41.45 -24.35
N GLN A 68 -0.64 -41.54 -24.82
CA GLN A 68 -0.96 -41.38 -26.24
C GLN A 68 -0.69 -39.97 -26.74
N ILE A 69 -1.01 -38.95 -25.94
CA ILE A 69 -0.72 -37.54 -26.26
C ILE A 69 0.79 -37.31 -26.37
N ASP A 70 1.57 -37.80 -25.41
CA ASP A 70 3.04 -37.70 -25.42
C ASP A 70 3.64 -38.40 -26.64
N ALA A 71 3.11 -39.58 -27.00
CA ALA A 71 3.52 -40.29 -28.21
C ALA A 71 3.23 -39.50 -29.48
N GLN A 72 2.08 -38.81 -29.57
CA GLN A 72 1.76 -37.95 -30.72
C GLN A 72 2.70 -36.74 -30.80
N PHE A 73 3.00 -36.08 -29.67
CA PHE A 73 3.96 -34.97 -29.65
C PHE A 73 5.35 -35.38 -30.17
N ASN A 74 5.82 -36.59 -29.84
CA ASN A 74 7.10 -37.10 -30.34
C ASN A 74 7.16 -37.30 -31.86
N THR A 75 6.02 -37.29 -32.56
CA THR A 75 5.97 -37.39 -34.03
C THR A 75 6.10 -36.04 -34.73
N ILE A 76 6.03 -34.92 -34.01
CA ILE A 76 6.06 -33.57 -34.57
C ILE A 76 7.51 -33.16 -34.83
N PRO A 77 7.96 -32.98 -36.09
CA PRO A 77 9.37 -32.68 -36.38
C PRO A 77 9.72 -31.21 -36.12
N SER A 78 8.73 -30.31 -36.18
CA SER A 78 8.94 -28.88 -36.01
C SER A 78 8.76 -28.45 -34.55
N LEU A 79 9.81 -27.90 -33.96
CA LEU A 79 9.77 -27.36 -32.60
C LEU A 79 8.77 -26.21 -32.43
N SER A 80 8.52 -25.42 -33.49
CA SER A 80 7.53 -24.33 -33.42
C SER A 80 6.11 -24.87 -33.33
N VAL A 81 5.82 -25.91 -34.13
CA VAL A 81 4.53 -26.61 -34.14
C VAL A 81 4.32 -27.36 -32.82
N ASP A 82 5.34 -28.07 -32.32
CA ASP A 82 5.29 -28.75 -31.03
C ASP A 82 4.96 -27.76 -29.91
N ARG A 83 5.71 -26.66 -29.80
CA ARG A 83 5.46 -25.63 -28.77
C ARG A 83 4.05 -25.05 -28.86
N ALA A 84 3.58 -24.74 -30.07
CA ALA A 84 2.24 -24.18 -30.27
C ALA A 84 1.15 -25.15 -29.83
N LEU A 85 1.19 -26.41 -30.27
CA LEU A 85 0.19 -27.42 -29.90
C LEU A 85 0.31 -27.86 -28.44
N ARG A 86 1.53 -27.88 -27.89
CA ARG A 86 1.79 -28.16 -26.47
C ARG A 86 1.19 -27.09 -25.56
N SER A 87 1.17 -25.83 -25.98
CA SER A 87 0.46 -24.78 -25.24
C SER A 87 -1.03 -25.10 -25.06
N LEU A 88 -1.68 -25.72 -26.06
CA LEU A 88 -3.10 -26.12 -25.97
C LEU A 88 -3.29 -27.23 -24.92
N TYR A 89 -2.39 -28.22 -24.91
CA TYR A 89 -2.35 -29.27 -23.90
C TYR A 89 -2.15 -28.71 -22.48
N GLU A 90 -1.22 -27.76 -22.32
CA GLU A 90 -0.98 -27.09 -21.05
C GLU A 90 -2.20 -26.29 -20.57
N ILE A 91 -2.89 -25.57 -21.46
CA ILE A 91 -4.13 -24.83 -21.14
C ILE A 91 -5.20 -25.77 -20.60
N ILE A 92 -5.41 -26.93 -21.23
CA ILE A 92 -6.39 -27.93 -20.76
C ILE A 92 -6.05 -28.41 -19.35
N ASN A 93 -4.77 -28.68 -19.08
CA ASN A 93 -4.32 -29.16 -17.78
C ASN A 93 -4.34 -28.08 -16.69
N ALA A 94 -4.01 -26.84 -17.05
CA ALA A 94 -4.03 -25.70 -16.16
C ALA A 94 -5.44 -25.17 -15.87
N THR A 95 -6.44 -25.56 -16.67
CA THR A 95 -7.84 -25.22 -16.43
C THR A 95 -8.35 -25.95 -15.17
N VAL A 96 -8.96 -25.21 -14.25
CA VAL A 96 -9.53 -25.73 -13.00
C VAL A 96 -11.06 -25.74 -13.00
N ARG A 97 -11.70 -24.91 -13.85
CA ARG A 97 -13.16 -24.89 -14.10
C ARG A 97 -13.44 -24.44 -15.52
N THR A 98 -14.54 -24.92 -16.11
CA THR A 98 -15.04 -24.46 -17.42
C THR A 98 -16.57 -24.43 -17.44
N ASN A 99 -17.16 -23.52 -18.23
CA ASN A 99 -18.61 -23.41 -18.37
C ASN A 99 -19.13 -24.20 -19.58
N TYR A 100 -18.26 -24.91 -20.30
CA TYR A 100 -18.56 -25.54 -21.58
C TYR A 100 -19.77 -26.50 -21.53
N TYR A 101 -19.98 -27.19 -20.41
CA TYR A 101 -21.10 -28.11 -20.19
C TYR A 101 -22.31 -27.45 -19.49
N GLN A 102 -22.20 -26.19 -19.08
CA GLN A 102 -23.31 -25.46 -18.49
C GLN A 102 -24.36 -25.14 -19.55
N LEU A 103 -25.62 -25.14 -19.13
CA LEU A 103 -26.74 -24.74 -19.96
C LEU A 103 -27.12 -23.28 -19.62
N ASP A 104 -27.59 -22.56 -20.63
CA ASP A 104 -28.23 -21.28 -20.44
C ASP A 104 -29.54 -21.47 -19.68
N ARG A 105 -29.73 -20.68 -18.62
CA ARG A 105 -30.84 -20.87 -17.67
C ARG A 105 -32.22 -20.63 -18.28
N ILE A 106 -32.29 -19.85 -19.35
CA ILE A 106 -33.55 -19.45 -19.99
C ILE A 106 -33.89 -20.41 -21.12
N THR A 107 -32.92 -20.67 -22.00
CA THR A 107 -33.13 -21.48 -23.21
C THR A 107 -32.90 -22.97 -22.99
N ASN A 108 -32.25 -23.35 -21.88
CA ASN A 108 -31.79 -24.71 -21.59
C ASN A 108 -30.90 -25.31 -22.71
N GLN A 109 -30.26 -24.44 -23.50
CA GLN A 109 -29.32 -24.79 -24.56
C GLN A 109 -27.88 -24.55 -24.10
N PRO A 110 -26.87 -25.14 -24.75
CA PRO A 110 -25.48 -24.79 -24.48
C PRO A 110 -25.25 -23.28 -24.65
N LYS A 111 -24.48 -22.69 -23.72
CA LYS A 111 -24.14 -21.27 -23.78
C LYS A 111 -23.37 -20.95 -25.07
N ASN A 112 -23.58 -19.75 -25.61
CA ASN A 112 -22.89 -19.27 -26.81
C ASN A 112 -21.50 -18.67 -26.54
N TRP A 113 -21.06 -18.57 -25.29
CA TRP A 113 -19.70 -18.20 -24.89
C TRP A 113 -19.03 -19.34 -24.11
N ILE A 114 -17.69 -19.40 -24.19
CA ILE A 114 -16.87 -20.41 -23.51
C ILE A 114 -15.91 -19.72 -22.56
N SER A 115 -15.83 -20.22 -21.34
CA SER A 115 -14.97 -19.68 -20.28
C SER A 115 -14.07 -20.76 -19.69
N PHE A 116 -12.85 -20.36 -19.33
CA PHE A 116 -11.89 -21.17 -18.58
C PHE A 116 -11.38 -20.41 -17.36
N LYS A 117 -11.39 -21.04 -16.19
CA LYS A 117 -10.64 -20.58 -15.02
C LYS A 117 -9.34 -21.34 -15.01
N VAL A 118 -8.22 -20.65 -15.21
CA VAL A 118 -6.89 -21.23 -15.40
C VAL A 118 -6.02 -20.91 -14.20
N ASN A 119 -5.19 -21.85 -13.77
CA ASN A 119 -4.11 -21.64 -12.81
C ASN A 119 -2.79 -21.39 -13.58
N PRO A 120 -2.31 -20.14 -13.68
CA PRO A 120 -1.13 -19.79 -14.48
C PRO A 120 0.16 -20.46 -14.03
N LYS A 121 0.23 -20.94 -12.78
CA LYS A 121 1.41 -21.60 -12.23
C LYS A 121 1.68 -22.97 -12.85
N LEU A 122 0.69 -23.52 -13.56
CA LEU A 122 0.79 -24.81 -14.25
C LEU A 122 1.17 -24.65 -15.74
N LEU A 123 1.25 -23.42 -16.24
CA LEU A 123 1.63 -23.11 -17.62
C LEU A 123 3.13 -22.83 -17.71
N SER A 124 3.78 -23.31 -18.78
CA SER A 124 5.17 -22.97 -19.06
C SER A 124 5.29 -21.58 -19.70
N ASP A 125 6.45 -20.94 -19.52
CA ASP A 125 6.81 -19.67 -20.16
C ASP A 125 5.84 -18.48 -19.97
N MET A 126 5.01 -18.53 -18.93
CA MET A 126 4.13 -17.41 -18.58
C MET A 126 4.92 -16.16 -18.19
N LYS A 127 4.58 -15.02 -18.81
CA LYS A 127 5.10 -13.71 -18.41
C LYS A 127 4.74 -13.43 -16.95
N LYS A 128 5.75 -13.12 -16.13
CA LYS A 128 5.59 -12.74 -14.72
C LYS A 128 5.01 -11.32 -14.59
N PRO A 129 4.35 -10.98 -13.47
CA PRO A 129 4.05 -11.82 -12.31
C PRO A 129 2.94 -12.86 -12.58
N LEU A 130 3.04 -14.03 -11.95
CA LEU A 130 2.00 -15.07 -12.07
C LEU A 130 0.82 -14.75 -11.15
N MET A 131 -0.38 -14.75 -11.72
CA MET A 131 -1.63 -14.57 -10.97
C MET A 131 -2.01 -15.88 -10.24
N LEU A 132 -2.92 -15.80 -9.27
CA LEU A 132 -3.50 -16.99 -8.66
C LEU A 132 -4.39 -17.71 -9.67
N PHE A 133 -5.30 -16.97 -10.30
CA PHE A 133 -6.19 -17.46 -11.35
C PHE A 133 -6.37 -16.43 -12.46
N GLU A 134 -6.61 -16.93 -13.67
CA GLU A 134 -7.05 -16.15 -14.82
C GLU A 134 -8.36 -16.73 -15.35
N ILE A 135 -9.40 -15.91 -15.41
CA ILE A 135 -10.64 -16.31 -16.09
C ILE A 135 -10.59 -15.75 -17.49
N PHE A 136 -10.50 -16.62 -18.50
CA PHE A 136 -10.60 -16.27 -19.91
C PHE A 136 -12.02 -16.53 -20.40
N VAL A 137 -12.58 -15.59 -21.16
CA VAL A 137 -13.91 -15.69 -21.76
C VAL A 137 -13.80 -15.43 -23.26
N TRP A 138 -14.37 -16.32 -24.06
CA TRP A 138 -14.35 -16.25 -25.52
C TRP A 138 -15.76 -16.31 -26.09
N HIS A 139 -16.02 -15.46 -27.08
CA HIS A 139 -17.22 -15.42 -27.89
C HIS A 139 -16.88 -14.95 -29.31
N THR A 140 -17.74 -15.25 -30.28
CA THR A 140 -17.52 -14.90 -31.70
C THR A 140 -17.35 -13.40 -31.98
N ILE A 141 -17.79 -12.51 -31.08
CA ILE A 141 -17.69 -11.05 -31.24
C ILE A 141 -16.62 -10.42 -30.33
N CYS A 142 -16.20 -11.11 -29.27
CA CYS A 142 -15.38 -10.56 -28.22
C CYS A 142 -14.64 -11.64 -27.43
N GLU A 143 -13.54 -11.25 -26.81
CA GLU A 143 -12.80 -12.07 -25.86
C GLU A 143 -12.25 -11.20 -24.74
N GLY A 144 -11.98 -11.81 -23.59
CA GLY A 144 -11.49 -11.09 -22.43
C GLY A 144 -10.86 -11.98 -21.37
N VAL A 145 -10.17 -11.32 -20.44
CA VAL A 145 -9.51 -11.95 -19.30
C VAL A 145 -9.88 -11.24 -18.00
N HIS A 146 -9.87 -11.97 -16.89
CA HIS A 146 -9.88 -11.43 -15.54
C HIS A 146 -8.80 -12.10 -14.69
N LEU A 147 -7.78 -11.33 -14.37
CA LEU A 147 -6.55 -11.72 -13.69
C LEU A 147 -6.69 -11.47 -12.19
N ARG A 148 -6.52 -12.48 -11.33
CA ARG A 148 -6.70 -12.37 -9.87
C ARG A 148 -5.46 -12.82 -9.12
N MET A 149 -4.97 -11.99 -8.20
CA MET A 149 -3.79 -12.32 -7.37
C MET A 149 -4.12 -13.17 -6.15
N SER A 150 -5.37 -13.15 -5.69
CA SER A 150 -5.83 -13.93 -4.55
C SER A 150 -7.32 -14.32 -4.73
N ARG A 151 -7.84 -15.12 -3.79
CA ARG A 151 -9.27 -15.47 -3.74
C ARG A 151 -10.15 -14.27 -3.35
N ILE A 152 -9.67 -13.37 -2.50
CA ILE A 152 -10.38 -12.14 -2.16
C ILE A 152 -9.70 -11.02 -2.93
N ALA A 153 -10.18 -10.76 -4.15
CA ALA A 153 -9.55 -9.81 -5.06
C ALA A 153 -10.57 -8.88 -5.73
N ARG A 154 -10.12 -7.67 -6.04
CA ARG A 154 -10.92 -6.60 -6.64
C ARG A 154 -10.19 -5.99 -7.82
N GLY A 155 -10.89 -5.78 -8.93
CA GLY A 155 -10.29 -5.24 -10.14
C GLY A 155 -11.24 -4.50 -11.07
N GLY A 156 -10.74 -3.42 -11.67
CA GLY A 156 -11.44 -2.73 -12.75
C GLY A 156 -11.46 -3.57 -14.04
N ILE A 157 -12.54 -3.46 -14.83
CA ILE A 157 -12.67 -4.09 -16.14
C ILE A 157 -12.46 -3.05 -17.25
N ARG A 158 -11.41 -3.22 -18.06
CA ARG A 158 -11.08 -2.28 -19.16
C ARG A 158 -11.59 -2.77 -20.51
N TRP A 159 -12.16 -1.86 -21.29
CA TRP A 159 -12.29 -2.07 -22.73
C TRP A 159 -10.99 -1.65 -23.43
N SER A 160 -10.25 -2.63 -23.95
CA SER A 160 -8.96 -2.44 -24.61
C SER A 160 -9.11 -2.31 -26.14
N ASP A 161 -8.25 -1.50 -26.74
CA ASP A 161 -8.03 -1.39 -28.19
C ASP A 161 -6.85 -2.25 -28.69
N ARG A 162 -6.16 -2.95 -27.79
CA ARG A 162 -4.99 -3.79 -28.12
C ARG A 162 -5.40 -5.22 -28.46
N ILE A 163 -5.90 -5.43 -29.68
CA ILE A 163 -6.44 -6.73 -30.12
C ILE A 163 -5.43 -7.88 -29.96
N ASP A 164 -4.17 -7.64 -30.31
CA ASP A 164 -3.16 -8.69 -30.35
C ASP A 164 -2.58 -9.05 -28.97
N ASP A 165 -2.53 -8.10 -28.03
CA ASP A 165 -1.83 -8.28 -26.75
C ASP A 165 -2.49 -7.63 -25.53
N TYR A 166 -3.82 -7.46 -25.55
CA TYR A 166 -4.58 -6.89 -24.42
C TYR A 166 -4.27 -7.60 -23.09
N ARG A 167 -4.01 -8.91 -23.05
CA ARG A 167 -3.64 -9.58 -21.80
C ARG A 167 -2.37 -8.98 -21.19
N THR A 168 -1.38 -8.60 -22.00
CA THR A 168 -0.15 -7.94 -21.51
C THR A 168 -0.47 -6.58 -20.90
N GLU A 169 -1.38 -5.81 -21.51
CA GLU A 169 -1.87 -4.55 -20.94
C GLU A 169 -2.56 -4.78 -19.59
N ILE A 170 -3.51 -5.72 -19.53
CA ILE A 170 -4.27 -6.03 -18.32
C ILE A 170 -3.35 -6.56 -17.22
N LEU A 171 -2.31 -7.34 -17.56
CA LEU A 171 -1.30 -7.82 -16.61
C LEU A 171 -0.50 -6.67 -16.00
N GLY A 172 -0.08 -5.69 -16.81
CA GLY A 172 0.61 -4.49 -16.33
C GLY A 172 -0.25 -3.70 -15.34
N LEU A 173 -1.55 -3.54 -15.62
CA LEU A 173 -2.49 -2.89 -14.71
C LEU A 173 -2.76 -3.73 -13.44
N ALA A 174 -2.91 -5.05 -13.57
CA ALA A 174 -3.09 -5.94 -12.41
C ALA A 174 -1.90 -5.81 -11.45
N LYS A 175 -0.67 -5.75 -11.98
CA LYS A 175 0.54 -5.52 -11.21
C LYS A 175 0.49 -4.23 -10.40
N THR A 176 0.07 -3.11 -10.99
CA THR A 176 -0.05 -1.84 -10.26
C THR A 176 -1.06 -1.91 -9.10
N GLN A 177 -2.11 -2.72 -9.25
CA GLN A 177 -3.09 -2.96 -8.19
C GLN A 177 -2.53 -3.74 -7.01
N HIS A 178 -1.42 -4.46 -7.17
CA HIS A 178 -0.79 -5.21 -6.09
C HIS A 178 -0.34 -4.29 -4.95
N ILE A 179 0.39 -3.23 -5.30
CA ILE A 179 0.90 -2.23 -4.36
C ILE A 179 -0.23 -1.35 -3.87
N LYS A 180 -1.13 -0.92 -4.79
CA LYS A 180 -2.23 -0.03 -4.47
C LYS A 180 -3.24 -0.63 -3.48
N ASN A 181 -3.52 -1.93 -3.58
CA ASN A 181 -4.48 -2.58 -2.70
C ASN A 181 -3.92 -2.96 -1.32
N THR A 182 -2.66 -2.66 -1.01
CA THR A 182 -2.08 -2.97 0.31
C THR A 182 -2.72 -2.21 1.47
N LEU A 183 -3.50 -1.18 1.18
CA LEU A 183 -4.28 -0.43 2.17
C LEU A 183 -5.62 -1.09 2.49
N ILE A 184 -6.15 -1.95 1.62
CA ILE A 184 -7.53 -2.46 1.68
C ILE A 184 -7.58 -3.99 1.83
N VAL A 185 -8.78 -4.52 2.05
CA VAL A 185 -9.01 -5.96 2.25
C VAL A 185 -8.66 -6.80 1.01
N PRO A 186 -9.27 -6.58 -0.17
CA PRO A 186 -9.02 -7.44 -1.32
C PRO A 186 -7.65 -7.18 -1.97
N ALA A 187 -6.98 -8.24 -2.40
CA ALA A 187 -5.79 -8.13 -3.23
C ALA A 187 -6.13 -7.61 -4.65
N GLY A 188 -5.09 -7.33 -5.44
CA GLY A 188 -5.25 -6.84 -6.80
C GLY A 188 -5.92 -7.86 -7.74
N ALA A 189 -6.87 -7.39 -8.53
CA ALA A 189 -7.31 -8.03 -9.76
C ALA A 189 -7.42 -6.99 -10.88
N LYS A 190 -7.51 -7.47 -12.12
CA LYS A 190 -7.83 -6.64 -13.27
C LYS A 190 -8.46 -7.50 -14.35
N GLY A 191 -9.50 -6.98 -15.00
CA GLY A 191 -10.01 -7.59 -16.21
C GLY A 191 -9.96 -6.65 -17.40
N GLY A 192 -10.15 -7.22 -18.57
CA GLY A 192 -10.41 -6.45 -19.77
C GLY A 192 -10.83 -7.32 -20.93
N PHE A 193 -11.41 -6.67 -21.93
CA PHE A 193 -11.92 -7.32 -23.13
C PHE A 193 -11.66 -6.48 -24.36
N ILE A 194 -11.68 -7.16 -25.50
CA ILE A 194 -11.63 -6.58 -26.84
C ILE A 194 -12.90 -6.96 -27.62
N ILE A 195 -13.11 -6.29 -28.75
CA ILE A 195 -14.15 -6.62 -29.72
C ILE A 195 -13.45 -6.85 -31.07
N HIS A 196 -13.68 -7.99 -31.71
CA HIS A 196 -12.90 -8.42 -32.87
C HIS A 196 -13.04 -7.52 -34.11
N ASN A 197 -14.19 -6.87 -34.30
CA ASN A 197 -14.51 -6.04 -35.48
C ASN A 197 -15.16 -4.69 -35.09
N ALA A 198 -14.58 -3.97 -34.13
CA ALA A 198 -15.07 -2.64 -33.78
C ALA A 198 -14.74 -1.66 -34.92
N SER A 199 -15.72 -1.38 -35.79
CA SER A 199 -15.59 -0.38 -36.87
C SER A 199 -15.53 1.05 -36.36
N ASP A 200 -16.01 1.31 -35.13
CA ASP A 200 -15.82 2.57 -34.42
C ASP A 200 -15.93 2.36 -32.90
N ARG A 201 -15.19 3.15 -32.10
CA ARG A 201 -15.16 3.08 -30.62
C ARG A 201 -16.50 3.45 -29.95
N GLN A 202 -17.53 3.77 -30.73
CA GLN A 202 -18.78 4.37 -30.28
C GLN A 202 -19.98 3.41 -30.27
N ASP A 203 -19.86 2.15 -30.72
CA ASP A 203 -20.98 1.20 -30.60
C ASP A 203 -21.11 0.68 -29.16
N LEU A 204 -21.70 1.53 -28.32
CA LEU A 204 -21.99 1.23 -26.92
C LEU A 204 -22.85 -0.03 -26.77
N LYS A 205 -23.65 -0.41 -27.77
CA LYS A 205 -24.48 -1.62 -27.70
C LYS A 205 -23.62 -2.87 -27.78
N VAL A 206 -22.69 -2.93 -28.74
CA VAL A 206 -21.75 -4.05 -28.87
C VAL A 206 -20.82 -4.12 -27.66
N ALA A 207 -20.35 -2.99 -27.16
CA ALA A 207 -19.58 -2.92 -25.92
C ALA A 207 -20.36 -3.43 -24.70
N THR A 208 -21.63 -3.07 -24.58
CA THR A 208 -22.53 -3.54 -23.52
C THR A 208 -22.71 -5.06 -23.61
N MET A 209 -22.93 -5.59 -24.81
CA MET A 209 -23.07 -7.04 -25.03
C MET A 209 -21.78 -7.80 -24.70
N ALA A 210 -20.62 -7.31 -25.15
CA ALA A 210 -19.33 -7.92 -24.85
C ALA A 210 -19.02 -7.91 -23.34
N TYR A 211 -19.35 -6.80 -22.66
CA TYR A 211 -19.22 -6.71 -21.21
C TYR A 211 -20.16 -7.68 -20.48
N GLN A 212 -21.41 -7.80 -20.92
CA GLN A 212 -22.36 -8.79 -20.37
C GLN A 212 -21.79 -10.21 -20.48
N ILE A 213 -21.30 -10.59 -21.67
CA ILE A 213 -20.70 -11.90 -21.91
C ILE A 213 -19.51 -12.14 -20.98
N LEU A 214 -18.61 -11.16 -20.83
CA LEU A 214 -17.46 -11.27 -19.93
C LEU A 214 -17.89 -11.49 -18.48
N ILE A 215 -18.80 -10.66 -17.96
CA ILE A 215 -19.26 -10.76 -16.56
C ILE A 215 -20.01 -12.08 -16.33
N SER A 216 -20.87 -12.48 -17.25
CA SER A 216 -21.54 -13.78 -17.23
C SER A 216 -20.54 -14.93 -17.23
N GLY A 217 -19.52 -14.87 -18.08
CA GLY A 217 -18.45 -15.88 -18.14
C GLY A 217 -17.61 -15.97 -16.86
N ILE A 218 -17.40 -14.85 -16.17
CA ILE A 218 -16.75 -14.81 -14.85
C ILE A 218 -17.64 -15.46 -13.79
N LEU A 219 -18.92 -15.10 -13.74
CA LEU A 219 -19.89 -15.62 -12.76
C LEU A 219 -20.30 -17.07 -13.01
N ASP A 220 -20.13 -17.57 -14.23
CA ASP A 220 -20.28 -18.99 -14.55
C ASP A 220 -19.25 -19.85 -13.79
N LEU A 221 -18.06 -19.30 -13.48
CA LEU A 221 -16.93 -20.02 -12.88
C LEU A 221 -16.62 -19.59 -11.44
N THR A 222 -17.46 -18.74 -10.85
CA THR A 222 -17.30 -18.22 -9.48
C THR A 222 -18.37 -18.83 -8.58
N ASP A 223 -17.99 -19.23 -7.35
CA ASP A 223 -18.95 -19.84 -6.42
C ASP A 223 -20.00 -18.81 -5.98
N ARG A 224 -21.29 -19.19 -6.05
CA ARG A 224 -22.39 -18.22 -5.90
C ARG A 224 -22.82 -17.97 -4.46
N SER A 225 -22.50 -18.90 -3.57
CA SER A 225 -22.83 -18.89 -2.15
C SER A 225 -21.56 -18.85 -1.31
N LEU A 226 -21.68 -18.38 -0.07
CA LEU A 226 -20.63 -18.51 0.95
C LEU A 226 -20.57 -19.94 1.54
N ASP A 227 -21.58 -20.78 1.26
CA ASP A 227 -21.60 -22.18 1.65
C ASP A 227 -20.69 -23.01 0.72
N PRO A 228 -19.60 -23.60 1.22
CA PRO A 228 -18.69 -24.42 0.42
C PRO A 228 -19.34 -25.68 -0.17
N SER A 229 -20.49 -26.11 0.35
CA SER A 229 -21.23 -27.28 -0.16
C SER A 229 -22.11 -26.96 -1.37
N ALA A 230 -22.32 -25.68 -1.68
CA ALA A 230 -23.14 -25.26 -2.82
C ALA A 230 -22.39 -25.53 -4.14
N ALA A 231 -22.86 -26.54 -4.89
CA ALA A 231 -22.28 -26.88 -6.18
C ALA A 231 -22.59 -25.82 -7.27
N ILE A 232 -21.63 -25.57 -8.16
CA ILE A 232 -21.89 -24.89 -9.42
C ILE A 232 -22.46 -25.90 -10.40
N ASP A 233 -23.62 -25.54 -10.99
CA ASP A 233 -24.31 -26.40 -11.95
C ASP A 233 -23.41 -26.83 -13.11
N ARG A 234 -23.48 -28.12 -13.47
CA ARG A 234 -22.75 -28.79 -14.57
C ARG A 234 -21.28 -28.38 -14.70
N THR A 235 -20.60 -28.17 -13.57
CA THR A 235 -19.19 -27.71 -13.52
C THR A 235 -18.38 -28.56 -12.57
N ILE A 236 -17.23 -29.03 -13.06
CA ILE A 236 -16.25 -29.75 -12.24
C ILE A 236 -15.22 -28.75 -11.73
N CYS A 237 -15.01 -28.73 -10.42
CA CYS A 237 -14.10 -27.80 -9.75
C CYS A 237 -12.85 -28.55 -9.26
N TYR A 238 -11.69 -28.24 -9.83
CA TYR A 238 -10.38 -28.76 -9.40
C TYR A 238 -9.63 -27.84 -8.42
N ASP A 239 -10.22 -26.69 -8.10
CA ASP A 239 -9.75 -25.77 -7.07
C ASP A 239 -10.66 -25.81 -5.83
N THR A 240 -10.31 -25.02 -4.81
CA THR A 240 -11.11 -24.90 -3.60
C THR A 240 -12.29 -23.93 -3.80
N HIS A 241 -13.22 -23.90 -2.84
CA HIS A 241 -14.24 -22.87 -2.75
C HIS A 241 -13.64 -21.45 -2.86
N ASP A 242 -14.24 -20.62 -3.71
CA ASP A 242 -13.78 -19.32 -4.17
C ASP A 242 -14.97 -18.41 -4.52
N PRO A 243 -15.70 -17.91 -3.50
CA PRO A 243 -16.95 -17.18 -3.71
C PRO A 243 -16.78 -15.67 -3.86
N TYR A 244 -15.59 -15.10 -3.63
CA TYR A 244 -15.40 -13.65 -3.61
C TYR A 244 -14.81 -13.12 -4.92
N CYS A 245 -15.59 -12.31 -5.65
CA CYS A 245 -15.13 -11.61 -6.84
C CYS A 245 -15.82 -10.25 -6.91
N VAL A 246 -15.05 -9.17 -6.86
CA VAL A 246 -15.58 -7.80 -7.00
C VAL A 246 -14.96 -7.14 -8.21
N VAL A 247 -15.81 -6.56 -9.06
CA VAL A 247 -15.39 -5.78 -10.23
C VAL A 247 -15.56 -4.28 -9.97
N ALA A 248 -14.88 -3.47 -10.78
CA ALA A 248 -15.04 -2.03 -10.78
C ALA A 248 -15.02 -1.50 -12.21
N ALA A 249 -15.46 -0.27 -12.38
CA ALA A 249 -15.31 0.44 -13.64
C ALA A 249 -13.83 0.76 -13.94
N ASP A 250 -13.49 0.82 -15.22
CA ASP A 250 -12.22 1.33 -15.75
C ASP A 250 -12.48 2.08 -17.07
N LYS A 251 -11.42 2.39 -17.82
CA LYS A 251 -11.48 2.99 -19.14
C LYS A 251 -12.42 2.19 -20.05
N GLY A 252 -13.41 2.89 -20.60
CA GLY A 252 -14.42 2.35 -21.52
C GLY A 252 -15.60 1.63 -20.86
N THR A 253 -15.65 1.55 -19.52
CA THR A 253 -16.71 0.84 -18.78
C THR A 253 -17.30 1.66 -17.63
N ALA A 254 -17.07 2.98 -17.61
CA ALA A 254 -17.49 3.88 -16.52
C ALA A 254 -18.97 3.76 -16.11
N SER A 255 -19.87 3.55 -17.08
CA SER A 255 -21.31 3.43 -16.84
C SER A 255 -21.80 1.99 -16.64
N PHE A 256 -20.91 0.99 -16.54
CA PHE A 256 -21.28 -0.43 -16.56
C PHE A 256 -21.38 -1.09 -15.17
N SER A 257 -21.14 -0.37 -14.08
CA SER A 257 -21.25 -0.93 -12.72
C SER A 257 -22.67 -1.40 -12.41
N ASP A 258 -23.71 -0.63 -12.76
CA ASP A 258 -25.11 -1.02 -12.53
C ASP A 258 -25.49 -2.26 -13.35
N LEU A 259 -24.96 -2.36 -14.57
CA LEU A 259 -25.13 -3.54 -15.41
C LEU A 259 -24.48 -4.79 -14.77
N ALA A 260 -23.26 -4.67 -14.26
CA ALA A 260 -22.60 -5.78 -13.55
C ALA A 260 -23.40 -6.23 -12.32
N ASN A 261 -23.92 -5.28 -11.53
CA ASN A 261 -24.77 -5.58 -10.37
C ASN A 261 -26.10 -6.23 -10.76
N ALA A 262 -26.72 -5.81 -11.87
CA ALA A 262 -27.92 -6.45 -12.39
C ALA A 262 -27.65 -7.91 -12.82
N ILE A 263 -26.53 -8.18 -13.50
CA ILE A 263 -26.12 -9.54 -13.88
C ILE A 263 -25.87 -10.39 -12.62
N SER A 264 -25.11 -9.87 -11.65
CA SER A 264 -24.86 -10.52 -10.35
C SER A 264 -26.17 -10.95 -9.66
N LYS A 265 -27.15 -10.04 -9.56
CA LYS A 265 -28.49 -10.35 -9.00
C LYS A 265 -29.20 -11.43 -9.80
N SER A 266 -29.19 -11.38 -11.14
CA SER A 266 -29.81 -12.42 -11.99
C SER A 266 -29.16 -13.80 -11.82
N TYR A 267 -27.89 -13.84 -11.45
CA TYR A 267 -27.16 -15.06 -11.17
C TYR A 267 -27.48 -15.66 -9.81
N GLY A 268 -28.12 -14.90 -8.91
CA GLY A 268 -28.27 -15.25 -7.49
C GLY A 268 -26.94 -15.21 -6.75
N TYR A 269 -26.00 -14.38 -7.19
CA TYR A 269 -24.69 -14.23 -6.58
C TYR A 269 -24.80 -13.49 -5.24
N TRP A 270 -24.18 -14.02 -4.18
CA TRP A 270 -24.38 -13.54 -2.81
C TRP A 270 -24.00 -12.07 -2.57
N LEU A 271 -23.05 -11.51 -3.34
CA LEU A 271 -22.71 -10.09 -3.23
C LEU A 271 -23.79 -9.17 -3.82
N GLY A 272 -24.68 -9.66 -4.69
CA GLY A 272 -25.75 -8.86 -5.27
C GLY A 272 -25.27 -7.52 -5.82
N ASP A 273 -25.66 -6.43 -5.16
CA ASP A 273 -25.30 -5.04 -5.51
C ASP A 273 -23.90 -4.59 -5.05
N ALA A 274 -23.23 -5.39 -4.23
CA ALA A 274 -21.84 -5.20 -3.82
C ALA A 274 -20.83 -5.82 -4.80
N PHE A 275 -21.31 -6.49 -5.86
CA PHE A 275 -20.44 -7.11 -6.87
C PHE A 275 -19.62 -6.10 -7.65
N ALA A 276 -20.22 -4.96 -7.99
CA ALA A 276 -19.56 -3.84 -8.65
C ALA A 276 -19.68 -2.56 -7.82
N SER A 277 -18.54 -1.89 -7.63
CA SER A 277 -18.44 -0.61 -6.93
C SER A 277 -18.64 0.59 -7.87
N GLY A 278 -19.08 1.73 -7.33
CA GLY A 278 -19.23 2.99 -8.10
C GLY A 278 -20.41 3.04 -9.08
N GLY A 279 -21.46 2.25 -8.86
CA GLY A 279 -22.74 2.34 -9.58
C GLY A 279 -23.66 3.46 -9.05
N SER A 280 -24.86 3.61 -9.61
CA SER A 280 -25.82 4.66 -9.24
C SER A 280 -26.31 4.58 -7.79
N HIS A 281 -26.20 3.41 -7.17
CA HIS A 281 -26.57 3.11 -5.78
C HIS A 281 -25.34 2.98 -4.86
N GLY A 282 -24.19 3.51 -5.30
CA GLY A 282 -22.91 3.50 -4.59
C GLY A 282 -22.36 4.89 -4.30
N TYR A 283 -21.10 4.98 -3.91
CA TYR A 283 -20.43 6.27 -3.75
C TYR A 283 -19.96 6.79 -5.11
N ASP A 284 -20.42 7.98 -5.45
CA ASP A 284 -19.94 8.70 -6.63
C ASP A 284 -18.60 9.37 -6.26
N HIS A 285 -17.50 8.69 -6.58
CA HIS A 285 -16.16 9.14 -6.21
C HIS A 285 -15.80 10.51 -6.82
N LYS A 286 -16.40 10.84 -7.97
CA LYS A 286 -16.23 12.15 -8.61
C LYS A 286 -16.98 13.23 -7.84
N LYS A 287 -18.21 12.98 -7.38
CA LYS A 287 -18.94 13.94 -6.52
C LYS A 287 -18.28 14.13 -5.16
N ILE A 288 -17.75 13.06 -4.58
CA ILE A 288 -17.02 13.15 -3.29
C ILE A 288 -15.64 13.81 -3.51
N GLY A 289 -15.03 13.60 -4.67
CA GLY A 289 -13.68 14.07 -4.99
C GLY A 289 -12.59 13.34 -4.19
N ILE A 290 -12.88 12.15 -3.64
CA ILE A 290 -12.04 11.50 -2.63
C ILE A 290 -10.62 11.19 -3.14
N THR A 291 -10.49 10.81 -4.41
CA THR A 291 -9.19 10.54 -5.04
C THR A 291 -8.34 11.80 -5.12
N ALA A 292 -8.94 12.93 -5.54
CA ALA A 292 -8.25 14.22 -5.62
C ALA A 292 -7.90 14.75 -4.23
N LYS A 293 -8.80 14.61 -3.26
CA LYS A 293 -8.56 14.97 -1.85
C LYS A 293 -7.38 14.19 -1.27
N GLY A 294 -7.31 12.87 -1.50
CA GLY A 294 -6.15 12.05 -1.10
C GLY A 294 -4.84 12.50 -1.75
N ALA A 295 -4.86 12.81 -3.05
CA ALA A 295 -3.68 13.35 -3.73
C ALA A 295 -3.25 14.71 -3.15
N PHE A 296 -4.21 15.55 -2.76
CA PHE A 296 -3.93 16.83 -2.10
C PHE A 296 -3.45 16.69 -0.65
N ILE A 297 -3.83 15.64 0.07
CA ILE A 297 -3.18 15.31 1.37
C ILE A 297 -1.70 15.04 1.16
N SER A 298 -1.35 14.30 0.10
CA SER A 298 0.05 14.05 -0.28
C SER A 298 0.76 15.35 -0.70
N ALA A 299 0.06 16.25 -1.41
CA ALA A 299 0.57 17.56 -1.77
C ALA A 299 0.88 18.43 -0.53
N ALA A 300 -0.07 18.50 0.41
CA ALA A 300 0.07 19.22 1.66
C ALA A 300 1.24 18.67 2.48
N HIS A 301 1.39 17.34 2.50
CA HIS A 301 2.50 16.66 3.16
C HIS A 301 3.86 17.05 2.56
N HIS A 302 3.97 17.06 1.23
CA HIS A 302 5.19 17.50 0.54
C HIS A 302 5.51 18.97 0.76
N MET A 303 4.53 19.86 0.67
CA MET A 303 4.70 21.29 0.98
C MET A 303 5.23 21.47 2.41
N ARG A 304 4.65 20.74 3.37
CA ARG A 304 5.09 20.80 4.76
C ARG A 304 6.53 20.31 4.96
N ASN A 305 6.97 19.32 4.19
CA ASN A 305 8.35 18.85 4.19
C ASN A 305 9.33 19.87 3.60
N LEU A 306 8.85 20.77 2.72
CA LEU A 306 9.61 21.91 2.19
C LEU A 306 9.55 23.15 3.10
N GLY A 307 8.91 23.06 4.28
CA GLY A 307 8.68 24.22 5.15
C GLY A 307 7.67 25.22 4.59
N LYS A 308 6.84 24.80 3.63
CA LYS A 308 5.77 25.61 3.03
C LYS A 308 4.40 25.18 3.57
N ASP A 309 3.45 26.10 3.56
CA ASP A 309 2.03 25.81 3.81
C ASP A 309 1.28 25.78 2.47
N ILE A 310 0.48 24.73 2.25
CA ILE A 310 -0.35 24.59 1.04
C ILE A 310 -1.43 25.69 0.94
N ASN A 311 -1.75 26.36 2.04
CA ASN A 311 -2.66 27.50 2.05
C ASN A 311 -1.97 28.81 1.61
N GLN A 312 -0.66 28.84 1.39
CA GLN A 312 0.02 30.00 0.80
C GLN A 312 0.03 29.91 -0.73
N PRO A 313 0.23 31.02 -1.47
CA PRO A 313 0.29 30.97 -2.92
C PRO A 313 1.45 30.10 -3.45
N PHE A 314 1.15 29.18 -4.37
CA PHE A 314 2.13 28.33 -5.04
C PHE A 314 1.76 28.13 -6.52
N THR A 315 2.76 27.86 -7.36
CA THR A 315 2.61 27.68 -8.81
C THR A 315 2.41 26.22 -9.18
N ALA A 316 1.51 25.96 -10.14
CA ALA A 316 1.23 24.61 -10.60
C ALA A 316 1.04 24.50 -12.11
N VAL A 317 1.53 23.39 -12.68
CA VAL A 317 1.19 22.92 -14.03
C VAL A 317 0.31 21.67 -13.93
N GLY A 318 -0.76 21.65 -14.72
CA GLY A 318 -1.75 20.60 -14.71
C GLY A 318 -1.70 19.65 -15.90
N ILE A 319 -1.93 18.37 -15.66
CA ILE A 319 -2.22 17.39 -16.72
C ILE A 319 -3.64 16.89 -16.49
N GLY A 320 -4.58 17.26 -17.35
CA GLY A 320 -5.99 16.87 -17.22
C GLY A 320 -6.98 17.95 -17.68
N ASP A 321 -8.25 17.69 -17.34
CA ASP A 321 -9.41 18.51 -17.72
C ASP A 321 -10.25 18.83 -16.47
N LEU A 322 -10.87 20.01 -16.43
CA LEU A 322 -11.75 20.43 -15.32
C LEU A 322 -13.01 19.56 -15.21
N SER A 323 -13.44 18.91 -16.29
CA SER A 323 -14.48 17.88 -16.26
C SER A 323 -14.01 16.53 -15.71
N GLY A 324 -12.69 16.34 -15.57
CA GLY A 324 -12.07 15.12 -15.07
C GLY A 324 -12.26 14.92 -13.57
N ASP A 325 -12.42 13.68 -13.13
CA ASP A 325 -12.61 13.32 -11.71
C ASP A 325 -11.45 13.83 -10.85
N VAL A 326 -10.21 13.45 -11.18
CA VAL A 326 -9.06 13.78 -10.33
C VAL A 326 -8.58 15.21 -10.56
N PHE A 327 -8.35 15.59 -11.83
CA PHE A 327 -7.84 16.92 -12.15
C PHE A 327 -8.84 18.02 -11.77
N GLY A 328 -10.11 17.88 -12.16
CA GLY A 328 -11.14 18.89 -11.89
C GLY A 328 -11.35 19.13 -10.40
N ASN A 329 -11.57 18.06 -9.63
CA ASN A 329 -11.69 18.18 -8.18
C ASN A 329 -10.41 18.75 -7.56
N GLY A 330 -9.23 18.28 -7.95
CA GLY A 330 -7.97 18.80 -7.40
C GLY A 330 -7.75 20.29 -7.72
N ALA A 331 -8.13 20.73 -8.91
CA ALA A 331 -8.00 22.11 -9.34
C ALA A 331 -8.81 23.12 -8.51
N ILE A 332 -9.80 22.64 -7.75
CA ILE A 332 -10.66 23.49 -6.91
C ILE A 332 -10.43 23.31 -5.39
N LEU A 333 -9.52 22.42 -4.96
CA LEU A 333 -9.28 22.17 -3.54
C LEU A 333 -8.50 23.28 -2.83
N CYS A 334 -7.66 24.03 -3.56
CA CYS A 334 -6.89 25.13 -2.98
C CYS A 334 -7.06 26.42 -3.82
N PRO A 335 -7.70 27.47 -3.26
CA PRO A 335 -7.83 28.77 -3.91
C PRO A 335 -6.48 29.43 -4.23
N ASN A 336 -5.45 29.15 -3.42
CA ASN A 336 -4.13 29.75 -3.53
C ASN A 336 -3.21 29.04 -4.55
N MET A 337 -3.69 27.96 -5.19
CA MET A 337 -2.98 27.33 -6.29
C MET A 337 -3.08 28.18 -7.57
N LYS A 338 -1.95 28.79 -7.95
CA LYS A 338 -1.79 29.49 -9.24
C LYS A 338 -1.56 28.46 -10.35
N LEU A 339 -2.64 28.06 -11.03
CA LEU A 339 -2.56 27.16 -12.18
C LEU A 339 -2.13 27.94 -13.42
N ILE A 340 -0.84 27.90 -13.72
CA ILE A 340 -0.24 28.72 -14.80
C ILE A 340 -0.33 28.05 -16.17
N ALA A 341 -0.47 26.73 -16.19
CA ALA A 341 -0.69 25.98 -17.41
C ALA A 341 -1.44 24.68 -17.13
N ALA A 342 -2.19 24.19 -18.11
CA ALA A 342 -2.71 22.83 -18.10
C ALA A 342 -2.88 22.30 -19.52
N PHE A 343 -2.90 20.99 -19.72
CA PHE A 343 -3.24 20.42 -21.01
C PHE A 343 -4.00 19.10 -20.88
N ASN A 344 -4.81 18.78 -21.88
CA ASN A 344 -5.51 17.52 -22.03
C ASN A 344 -5.24 16.91 -23.42
N HIS A 345 -6.06 15.97 -23.89
CA HIS A 345 -5.92 15.34 -25.21
C HIS A 345 -6.32 16.25 -26.41
N LYS A 346 -6.85 17.47 -26.16
CA LYS A 346 -7.37 18.39 -27.18
C LYS A 346 -6.81 19.81 -27.08
N HIS A 347 -6.56 20.30 -25.87
CA HIS A 347 -6.33 21.71 -25.58
C HIS A 347 -5.09 21.91 -24.71
N ILE A 348 -4.49 23.09 -24.85
CA ILE A 348 -3.43 23.64 -23.99
C ILE A 348 -3.97 24.95 -23.42
N PHE A 349 -4.13 25.01 -22.10
CA PHE A 349 -4.50 26.19 -21.32
C PHE A 349 -3.22 26.87 -20.80
N LEU A 350 -3.10 28.17 -21.02
CA LEU A 350 -1.97 29.00 -20.60
C LEU A 350 -2.47 30.25 -19.87
N ASP A 351 -1.93 30.51 -18.69
CA ASP A 351 -2.25 31.67 -17.87
C ASP A 351 -0.98 32.15 -17.15
N PRO A 352 -0.17 33.03 -17.79
CA PRO A 352 1.15 33.40 -17.29
C PRO A 352 1.16 33.99 -15.87
N ASN A 353 0.10 34.72 -15.49
CA ASN A 353 -0.05 35.33 -14.18
C ASN A 353 -1.51 35.28 -13.68
N PRO A 354 -1.98 34.13 -13.18
CA PRO A 354 -3.40 33.89 -12.90
C PRO A 354 -4.06 34.96 -12.02
N LEU A 355 -5.20 35.45 -12.47
CA LEU A 355 -6.01 36.44 -11.77
C LEU A 355 -6.81 35.80 -10.61
N PRO A 356 -7.18 36.56 -9.56
CA PRO A 356 -8.02 36.03 -8.47
C PRO A 356 -9.34 35.40 -8.95
N GLN A 357 -9.93 35.94 -10.03
CA GLN A 357 -11.18 35.44 -10.61
C GLN A 357 -11.03 34.06 -11.28
N ALA A 358 -9.81 33.66 -11.67
CA ALA A 358 -9.55 32.38 -12.32
C ALA A 358 -9.98 31.19 -11.43
N PHE A 359 -9.89 31.31 -10.10
CA PHE A 359 -10.37 30.26 -9.21
C PHE A 359 -11.89 30.11 -9.22
N GLN A 360 -12.64 31.21 -9.22
CA GLN A 360 -14.09 31.17 -9.36
C GLN A 360 -14.51 30.58 -10.69
N GLU A 361 -13.75 30.86 -11.74
CA GLU A 361 -13.98 30.28 -13.06
C GLU A 361 -13.72 28.76 -13.08
N ARG A 362 -12.68 28.27 -12.40
CA ARG A 362 -12.49 26.82 -12.20
C ARG A 362 -13.67 26.17 -11.48
N LEU A 363 -14.20 26.80 -10.43
CA LEU A 363 -15.40 26.31 -9.72
C LEU A 363 -16.61 26.21 -10.66
N ARG A 364 -16.85 27.25 -11.47
CA ARG A 364 -17.91 27.24 -12.49
C ARG A 364 -17.73 26.09 -13.47
N MET A 365 -16.52 25.91 -13.99
CA MET A 365 -16.20 24.89 -14.99
C MET A 365 -16.35 23.46 -14.48
N VAL A 366 -16.00 23.18 -13.23
CA VAL A 366 -16.19 21.86 -12.60
C VAL A 366 -17.67 21.56 -12.36
N ALA A 367 -18.49 22.59 -12.10
CA ALA A 367 -19.92 22.44 -11.88
C ALA A 367 -20.75 22.18 -13.15
N LEU A 368 -20.17 22.41 -14.34
CA LEU A 368 -20.84 22.09 -15.61
C LEU A 368 -20.97 20.57 -15.81
N GLU A 369 -22.10 20.11 -16.35
CA GLU A 369 -22.30 18.69 -16.69
C GLU A 369 -21.25 18.17 -17.69
N LYS A 370 -20.89 19.02 -18.64
CA LYS A 370 -19.81 18.81 -19.61
C LYS A 370 -19.04 20.11 -19.74
N SER A 371 -17.73 20.02 -19.59
CA SER A 371 -16.83 21.14 -19.81
C SER A 371 -15.58 20.68 -20.55
N GLN A 372 -14.97 21.62 -21.24
CA GLN A 372 -13.68 21.51 -21.90
C GLN A 372 -12.96 22.84 -21.74
N TRP A 373 -11.62 22.86 -21.82
CA TRP A 373 -10.84 24.08 -21.64
C TRP A 373 -11.31 25.27 -22.49
N SER A 374 -11.85 25.06 -23.70
CA SER A 374 -12.39 26.14 -24.55
C SER A 374 -13.61 26.86 -23.97
N ASP A 375 -14.25 26.28 -22.94
CA ASP A 375 -15.40 26.91 -22.25
C ASP A 375 -14.94 27.87 -21.13
N PHE A 376 -13.64 27.94 -20.83
CA PHE A 376 -13.06 28.84 -19.84
C PHE A 376 -13.21 30.29 -20.29
N ASN A 377 -13.75 31.16 -19.45
CA ASN A 377 -13.96 32.57 -19.78
C ASN A 377 -12.61 33.27 -20.04
N PRO A 378 -12.36 33.79 -21.27
CA PRO A 378 -11.11 34.47 -21.60
C PRO A 378 -10.83 35.70 -20.71
N GLU A 379 -11.87 36.37 -20.19
CA GLU A 379 -11.71 37.52 -19.29
C GLU A 379 -11.13 37.13 -17.91
N CYS A 380 -11.16 35.84 -17.57
CA CYS A 380 -10.56 35.30 -16.34
C CYS A 380 -9.10 34.86 -16.54
N ILE A 381 -8.57 34.92 -17.77
CA ILE A 381 -7.19 34.56 -18.10
C ILE A 381 -6.35 35.84 -18.11
N SER A 382 -5.13 35.79 -17.57
CA SER A 382 -4.25 36.95 -17.58
C SER A 382 -3.80 37.36 -18.99
N PRO A 383 -3.40 38.64 -19.18
CA PRO A 383 -2.91 39.12 -20.46
C PRO A 383 -1.82 38.23 -21.06
N GLY A 384 -1.94 37.97 -22.36
CA GLY A 384 -1.05 37.11 -23.12
C GLY A 384 -1.27 35.60 -22.92
N GLY A 385 -2.18 35.17 -22.05
CA GLY A 385 -2.63 33.78 -21.93
C GLY A 385 -3.73 33.39 -22.92
N GLY A 386 -4.18 32.14 -22.86
CA GLY A 386 -5.27 31.65 -23.71
C GLY A 386 -5.47 30.13 -23.68
N VAL A 387 -6.44 29.67 -24.46
CA VAL A 387 -6.70 28.24 -24.69
C VAL A 387 -6.49 27.92 -26.17
N PHE A 388 -5.61 26.97 -26.46
CA PHE A 388 -5.17 26.63 -27.81
C PHE A 388 -5.47 25.17 -28.12
N SER A 389 -5.70 24.84 -29.40
CA SER A 389 -5.91 23.47 -29.83
C SER A 389 -4.58 22.74 -30.03
N ARG A 390 -4.47 21.52 -29.51
CA ARG A 390 -3.32 20.61 -29.75
C ARG A 390 -3.18 20.17 -31.20
N PHE A 391 -4.22 20.36 -32.00
CA PHE A 391 -4.24 19.98 -33.42
C PHE A 391 -3.80 21.13 -34.35
N GLU A 392 -3.48 22.30 -33.80
CA GLU A 392 -2.90 23.40 -34.57
C GLU A 392 -1.49 23.03 -35.04
N LYS A 393 -1.12 23.50 -36.24
CA LYS A 393 0.24 23.28 -36.75
C LYS A 393 1.29 24.06 -35.95
N ALA A 394 0.91 25.23 -35.47
CA ALA A 394 1.73 26.11 -34.66
C ALA A 394 0.82 27.04 -33.85
N ILE A 395 1.15 27.26 -32.58
CA ILE A 395 0.45 28.13 -31.65
C ILE A 395 1.16 29.49 -31.64
N PRO A 396 0.44 30.62 -31.85
CA PRO A 396 1.02 31.94 -31.74
C PRO A 396 1.43 32.21 -30.29
N VAL A 397 2.64 32.76 -30.09
CA VAL A 397 3.21 33.05 -28.77
C VAL A 397 3.17 34.56 -28.54
N SER A 398 2.42 34.99 -27.52
CA SER A 398 2.34 36.40 -27.11
C SER A 398 3.67 36.91 -26.55
N GLU A 399 3.82 38.23 -26.40
CA GLU A 399 5.02 38.80 -25.77
C GLU A 399 5.18 38.34 -24.33
N GLU A 400 4.08 38.27 -23.58
CA GLU A 400 4.04 37.78 -22.21
C GLU A 400 4.43 36.30 -22.13
N MET A 401 3.95 35.46 -23.05
CA MET A 401 4.35 34.06 -23.13
C MET A 401 5.83 33.88 -23.46
N ARG A 402 6.37 34.67 -24.41
CA ARG A 402 7.79 34.62 -24.77
C ARG A 402 8.68 34.95 -23.58
N LEU A 403 8.32 35.99 -22.81
CA LEU A 403 9.04 36.36 -21.59
C LEU A 403 8.93 35.29 -20.50
N TRP A 404 7.74 34.73 -20.30
CA TRP A 404 7.49 33.71 -19.28
C TRP A 404 8.15 32.36 -19.59
N LEU A 405 7.99 31.86 -20.82
CA LEU A 405 8.50 30.56 -21.27
C LEU A 405 9.94 30.62 -21.78
N LYS A 406 10.51 31.83 -21.93
CA LYS A 406 11.83 32.08 -22.53
C LYS A 406 11.94 31.53 -23.96
N ILE A 407 10.91 31.77 -24.76
CA ILE A 407 10.84 31.40 -26.18
C ILE A 407 11.08 32.66 -27.01
N GLU A 408 11.99 32.61 -27.98
CA GLU A 408 12.26 33.75 -28.87
C GLU A 408 11.26 33.83 -30.03
N ASP A 409 10.84 32.66 -30.53
CA ASP A 409 9.93 32.52 -31.66
C ASP A 409 8.54 33.07 -31.38
N THR A 410 7.89 33.56 -32.44
CA THR A 410 6.50 34.05 -32.39
C THR A 410 5.46 32.94 -32.52
N HIS A 411 5.90 31.71 -32.82
CA HIS A 411 5.07 30.53 -33.03
C HIS A 411 5.81 29.30 -32.50
N ILE A 412 5.08 28.34 -31.92
CA ILE A 412 5.65 27.09 -31.41
C ILE A 412 4.77 25.89 -31.75
N ASN A 413 5.37 24.73 -31.98
CA ASN A 413 4.61 23.49 -32.15
C ASN A 413 3.91 23.11 -30.83
N PRO A 414 2.65 22.62 -30.83
CA PRO A 414 1.95 22.25 -29.60
C PRO A 414 2.67 21.19 -28.74
N GLU A 415 3.37 20.24 -29.35
CA GLU A 415 4.10 19.19 -28.65
C GLU A 415 5.35 19.77 -27.94
N GLU A 416 6.11 20.61 -28.64
CA GLU A 416 7.26 21.35 -28.08
C GLU A 416 6.83 22.31 -26.96
N LEU A 417 5.67 22.95 -27.12
CA LEU A 417 5.06 23.78 -26.08
C LEU A 417 4.76 22.95 -24.83
N ILE A 418 4.10 21.80 -24.96
CA ILE A 418 3.82 20.92 -23.81
C ILE A 418 5.12 20.50 -23.11
N GLN A 419 6.14 20.10 -23.86
CA GLN A 419 7.46 19.78 -23.28
C GLN A 419 8.04 20.95 -22.49
N SER A 420 7.94 22.17 -23.03
CA SER A 420 8.42 23.39 -22.38
C SER A 420 7.66 23.67 -21.07
N LEU A 421 6.33 23.51 -21.07
CA LEU A 421 5.49 23.68 -19.88
C LEU A 421 5.83 22.68 -18.78
N LEU A 422 6.08 21.42 -19.14
CA LEU A 422 6.48 20.38 -18.18
C LEU A 422 7.85 20.64 -17.54
N LYS A 423 8.74 21.37 -18.23
CA LYS A 423 10.09 21.72 -17.73
C LYS A 423 10.13 23.05 -16.95
N LEU A 424 8.99 23.73 -16.76
CA LEU A 424 8.95 25.00 -16.04
C LEU A 424 9.38 24.88 -14.56
N PRO A 425 10.05 25.92 -14.02
CA PRO A 425 10.35 26.01 -12.60
C PRO A 425 9.10 26.38 -11.82
N VAL A 426 8.32 25.37 -11.42
CA VAL A 426 7.10 25.53 -10.62
C VAL A 426 7.19 24.84 -9.26
N ASP A 427 6.26 25.11 -8.36
CA ASP A 427 6.17 24.34 -7.13
C ASP A 427 5.70 22.92 -7.43
N MET A 428 4.61 22.76 -8.18
CA MET A 428 3.95 21.46 -8.36
C MET A 428 3.61 21.15 -9.82
N ILE A 429 3.82 19.91 -10.24
CA ILE A 429 3.08 19.32 -11.37
C ILE A 429 1.99 18.42 -10.79
N PHE A 430 0.73 18.70 -11.16
CA PHE A 430 -0.41 17.89 -10.76
C PHE A 430 -0.91 17.07 -11.93
N ASN A 431 -0.64 15.76 -11.88
CA ASN A 431 -1.14 14.83 -12.88
C ASN A 431 -2.48 14.25 -12.45
N GLY A 432 -3.58 14.70 -13.07
CA GLY A 432 -4.91 14.07 -12.94
C GLY A 432 -5.39 13.44 -14.24
N GLY A 433 -4.48 13.27 -15.21
CA GLY A 433 -4.76 12.76 -16.56
C GLY A 433 -4.39 11.30 -16.76
N ILE A 434 -4.48 10.85 -18.01
CA ILE A 434 -4.09 9.50 -18.45
C ILE A 434 -2.87 9.63 -19.35
N GLY A 435 -1.87 8.76 -19.15
CA GLY A 435 -0.67 8.70 -19.99
C GLY A 435 0.60 8.81 -19.15
N THR A 436 1.73 8.41 -19.74
CA THR A 436 3.06 8.46 -19.13
C THR A 436 3.88 9.60 -19.77
N TYR A 437 4.01 10.69 -19.02
CA TYR A 437 4.62 11.96 -19.44
C TYR A 437 6.08 12.09 -19.02
N PHE A 438 6.56 11.22 -18.12
CA PHE A 438 7.91 11.29 -17.57
C PHE A 438 8.62 9.93 -17.61
N LYS A 439 9.81 9.90 -18.22
CA LYS A 439 10.75 8.75 -18.20
C LYS A 439 12.09 9.16 -17.60
N SER A 440 12.95 8.20 -17.24
CA SER A 440 14.35 8.53 -16.98
C SER A 440 15.08 8.71 -18.32
N ALA A 441 16.09 9.58 -18.35
CA ALA A 441 17.00 9.73 -19.48
C ALA A 441 17.66 8.41 -19.93
N GLN A 442 17.76 7.42 -19.03
CA GLN A 442 18.31 6.09 -19.33
C GLN A 442 17.30 5.13 -20.00
N GLN A 443 16.04 5.54 -20.16
CA GLN A 443 15.00 4.73 -20.78
C GLN A 443 14.68 5.23 -22.19
N ASP A 444 14.55 4.28 -23.12
CA ASP A 444 14.00 4.57 -24.44
C ASP A 444 12.48 4.72 -24.40
N HIS A 445 11.91 5.52 -25.30
CA HIS A 445 10.45 5.66 -25.41
C HIS A 445 9.75 4.31 -25.67
N ALA A 446 10.40 3.42 -26.42
CA ALA A 446 9.86 2.11 -26.79
C ALA A 446 9.54 1.21 -25.59
N VAL A 447 10.25 1.36 -24.47
CA VAL A 447 10.06 0.53 -23.26
C VAL A 447 9.04 1.10 -22.28
N VAL A 448 8.50 2.30 -22.54
CA VAL A 448 7.46 2.93 -21.72
C VAL A 448 6.05 2.41 -22.06
N PHE A 449 5.88 1.84 -23.26
CA PHE A 449 4.62 1.26 -23.76
C PHE A 449 3.43 2.23 -23.81
N ASP A 450 3.68 3.54 -24.00
CA ASP A 450 2.66 4.57 -24.22
C ASP A 450 2.98 5.46 -25.43
N LYS A 451 2.85 4.89 -26.63
CA LYS A 451 3.23 5.58 -27.88
C LYS A 451 2.51 6.91 -28.11
N THR A 452 1.29 7.05 -27.59
CA THR A 452 0.45 8.24 -27.77
C THR A 452 1.07 9.51 -27.19
N ASN A 453 1.91 9.36 -26.16
CA ASN A 453 2.55 10.48 -25.48
C ASN A 453 4.05 10.55 -25.76
N ASP A 454 4.59 9.78 -26.72
CA ASP A 454 6.02 9.77 -27.01
C ASP A 454 6.55 11.16 -27.39
N SER A 455 5.80 11.92 -28.18
CA SER A 455 6.17 13.25 -28.67
C SER A 455 6.16 14.35 -27.59
N VAL A 456 5.45 14.14 -26.48
CA VAL A 456 5.36 15.13 -25.38
C VAL A 456 6.08 14.69 -24.11
N ARG A 457 6.56 13.44 -24.06
CA ARG A 457 7.23 12.88 -22.89
C ARG A 457 8.59 13.54 -22.69
N VAL A 458 8.88 13.89 -21.44
CA VAL A 458 10.15 14.51 -21.05
C VAL A 458 10.92 13.62 -20.07
N ASP A 459 12.22 13.87 -19.97
CA ASP A 459 13.08 13.21 -19.00
C ASP A 459 12.91 13.83 -17.61
N ALA A 460 12.85 12.99 -16.59
CA ALA A 460 12.67 13.39 -15.20
C ALA A 460 13.82 14.29 -14.69
N GLU A 461 15.00 14.10 -15.27
CA GLU A 461 16.22 14.85 -15.00
C GLU A 461 16.14 16.31 -15.50
N ASP A 462 15.30 16.59 -16.51
CA ASP A 462 15.10 17.94 -17.07
C ASP A 462 14.04 18.76 -16.33
N LEU A 463 13.22 18.11 -15.50
CA LEU A 463 12.14 18.78 -14.78
C LEU A 463 12.72 19.80 -13.81
N GLN A 464 12.04 20.93 -13.62
CA GLN A 464 12.45 21.97 -12.67
C GLN A 464 11.46 22.16 -11.51
N CYS A 465 10.33 21.44 -11.53
CA CYS A 465 9.37 21.50 -10.44
C CYS A 465 9.95 20.94 -9.12
N HIS A 466 9.41 21.36 -7.98
CA HIS A 466 9.81 20.84 -6.66
C HIS A 466 9.15 19.49 -6.35
N MET A 467 7.92 19.30 -6.82
CA MET A 467 7.14 18.09 -6.55
C MET A 467 6.23 17.70 -7.71
N ILE A 468 5.95 16.40 -7.80
CA ILE A 468 4.96 15.81 -8.70
C ILE A 468 3.95 15.06 -7.84
N ILE A 469 2.67 15.32 -8.09
CA ILE A 469 1.56 14.62 -7.44
C ILE A 469 0.81 13.80 -8.50
N GLU A 470 0.82 12.48 -8.32
CA GLU A 470 0.25 11.52 -9.24
C GLU A 470 -1.18 11.13 -8.83
N GLY A 471 -2.12 12.05 -9.07
CA GLY A 471 -3.54 11.75 -8.94
C GLY A 471 -4.04 10.74 -10.00
N GLY A 472 -3.54 10.82 -11.23
CA GLY A 472 -3.74 9.84 -12.29
C GLY A 472 -2.82 8.62 -12.14
N ASN A 473 -3.13 7.53 -12.82
CA ASN A 473 -2.26 6.33 -12.81
C ASN A 473 -1.15 6.46 -13.86
N LEU A 474 0.05 5.98 -13.52
CA LEU A 474 1.19 5.81 -14.43
C LEU A 474 1.62 7.09 -15.18
N GLY A 475 1.54 8.26 -14.54
CA GLY A 475 2.08 9.52 -15.06
C GLY A 475 3.59 9.48 -15.29
N THR A 476 4.27 8.77 -14.40
CA THR A 476 5.72 8.72 -14.27
C THR A 476 6.15 7.26 -14.24
N THR A 477 7.11 6.88 -15.08
CA THR A 477 7.72 5.55 -14.97
C THR A 477 8.44 5.39 -13.62
N GLN A 478 8.60 4.17 -13.11
CA GLN A 478 9.30 3.97 -11.84
C GLN A 478 10.74 4.51 -11.86
N ALA A 479 11.47 4.33 -12.97
CA ALA A 479 12.82 4.86 -13.11
C ALA A 479 12.85 6.39 -13.08
N ALA A 480 11.88 7.05 -13.73
CA ALA A 480 11.70 8.51 -13.62
C ALA A 480 11.44 8.96 -12.19
N ARG A 481 10.58 8.26 -11.44
CA ARG A 481 10.31 8.58 -10.02
C ARG A 481 11.59 8.52 -9.19
N ILE A 482 12.41 7.49 -9.39
CA ILE A 482 13.70 7.31 -8.70
C ILE A 482 14.68 8.41 -9.10
N ALA A 483 14.80 8.73 -10.39
CA ALA A 483 15.68 9.79 -10.88
C ALA A 483 15.30 11.16 -10.30
N PHE A 484 14.00 11.50 -10.35
CA PHE A 484 13.46 12.74 -9.79
C PHE A 484 13.69 12.84 -8.27
N ALA A 485 13.42 11.76 -7.53
CA ALA A 485 13.63 11.72 -6.08
C ALA A 485 15.11 11.90 -5.69
N ARG A 486 16.04 11.40 -6.51
CA ARG A 486 17.49 11.56 -6.27
C ARG A 486 18.00 12.97 -6.49
N ALA A 487 17.32 13.75 -7.32
CA ALA A 487 17.57 15.18 -7.44
C ALA A 487 17.09 15.98 -6.22
N GLY A 488 16.66 15.33 -5.13
CA GLY A 488 16.16 15.97 -3.92
C GLY A 488 14.72 16.44 -4.01
N LYS A 489 13.99 16.02 -5.06
CA LYS A 489 12.62 16.45 -5.34
C LYS A 489 11.61 15.45 -4.80
N LEU A 490 10.37 15.90 -4.62
CA LEU A 490 9.35 15.13 -3.91
C LEU A 490 8.36 14.47 -4.86
N ILE A 491 8.32 13.15 -4.82
CA ILE A 491 7.37 12.34 -5.58
C ILE A 491 7.02 11.08 -4.80
N ASN A 492 5.72 10.79 -4.74
CA ASN A 492 5.18 9.50 -4.34
C ASN A 492 4.91 8.65 -5.59
N THR A 493 4.59 7.37 -5.40
CA THR A 493 3.94 6.61 -6.48
C THR A 493 2.45 6.93 -6.51
N ASP A 494 1.85 6.86 -7.70
CA ASP A 494 0.39 6.89 -7.90
C ASP A 494 -0.38 6.01 -6.92
N SER A 495 0.11 4.79 -6.63
CA SER A 495 -0.51 3.86 -5.69
C SER A 495 -0.72 4.42 -4.27
N LEU A 496 0.05 5.44 -3.87
CA LEU A 496 -0.10 6.14 -2.60
C LEU A 496 -0.94 7.41 -2.79
N ASP A 497 -0.59 8.27 -3.76
CA ASP A 497 -1.27 9.56 -3.97
C ASP A 497 -2.76 9.40 -4.25
N ASN A 498 -3.13 8.45 -5.11
CA ASN A 498 -4.52 8.24 -5.55
C ASN A 498 -5.21 7.05 -4.85
N SER A 499 -4.69 6.64 -3.69
CA SER A 499 -5.23 5.52 -2.89
C SER A 499 -6.64 5.77 -2.37
N GLY A 500 -7.06 7.02 -2.20
CA GLY A 500 -8.37 7.37 -1.64
C GLY A 500 -9.56 6.78 -2.41
N GLY A 501 -9.45 6.65 -3.73
CA GLY A 501 -10.51 6.04 -4.53
C GLY A 501 -10.65 4.52 -4.32
N VAL A 502 -9.56 3.79 -4.09
CA VAL A 502 -9.63 2.35 -3.83
C VAL A 502 -10.08 2.05 -2.40
N ASP A 503 -9.66 2.88 -1.45
CA ASP A 503 -10.02 2.80 -0.03
C ASP A 503 -11.51 3.09 0.19
N CYS A 504 -12.03 4.18 -0.39
CA CYS A 504 -13.46 4.52 -0.33
C CYS A 504 -14.34 3.40 -0.91
N SER A 505 -13.90 2.75 -2.00
CA SER A 505 -14.64 1.62 -2.56
C SER A 505 -14.62 0.38 -1.66
N ASP A 506 -13.55 0.11 -0.92
CA ASP A 506 -13.53 -1.04 -0.01
C ASP A 506 -14.52 -0.81 1.14
N HIS A 507 -14.58 0.40 1.68
CA HIS A 507 -15.61 0.80 2.63
C HIS A 507 -17.02 0.68 2.06
N GLU A 508 -17.26 1.10 0.80
CA GLU A 508 -18.56 0.94 0.14
C GLU A 508 -18.99 -0.53 0.08
N VAL A 509 -18.12 -1.41 -0.42
CA VAL A 509 -18.43 -2.84 -0.60
C VAL A 509 -18.74 -3.50 0.74
N ASN A 510 -17.91 -3.28 1.76
CA ASN A 510 -18.13 -3.85 3.09
C ASN A 510 -19.41 -3.32 3.77
N LEU A 511 -19.76 -2.05 3.55
CA LEU A 511 -21.02 -1.48 4.03
C LEU A 511 -22.23 -2.12 3.35
N LYS A 512 -22.19 -2.28 2.02
CA LYS A 512 -23.27 -2.94 1.28
C LYS A 512 -23.48 -4.38 1.75
N ILE A 513 -22.40 -5.13 1.97
CA ILE A 513 -22.48 -6.51 2.46
C ILE A 513 -23.22 -6.58 3.81
N ILE A 514 -22.88 -5.71 4.77
CA ILE A 514 -23.57 -5.71 6.08
C ILE A 514 -25.02 -5.25 5.95
N ILE A 515 -25.29 -4.18 5.20
CA ILE A 515 -26.64 -3.64 5.07
C ILE A 515 -27.55 -4.67 4.38
N ASP A 516 -27.08 -5.31 3.31
CA ASP A 516 -27.84 -6.35 2.60
C ASP A 516 -28.08 -7.58 3.50
N HIS A 517 -27.11 -7.95 4.35
CA HIS A 517 -27.29 -8.99 5.36
C HIS A 517 -28.37 -8.63 6.39
N LEU A 518 -28.32 -7.42 6.96
CA LEU A 518 -29.30 -6.93 7.92
C LEU A 518 -30.71 -6.79 7.32
N ALA A 519 -30.79 -6.34 6.06
CA ALA A 519 -32.05 -6.22 5.32
C ALA A 519 -32.67 -7.60 5.06
N THR A 520 -31.86 -8.59 4.68
CA THR A 520 -32.32 -9.97 4.46
C THR A 520 -32.88 -10.61 5.74
N GLN A 521 -32.38 -10.21 6.92
CA GLN A 521 -32.91 -10.63 8.21
C GLN A 521 -34.14 -9.83 8.69
N GLY A 522 -34.58 -8.80 7.94
CA GLY A 522 -35.68 -7.91 8.34
C GLY A 522 -35.34 -6.96 9.50
N ILE A 523 -34.05 -6.81 9.85
CA ILE A 523 -33.59 -6.01 10.98
C ILE A 523 -33.29 -4.55 10.54
N PHE A 524 -32.96 -4.34 9.27
CA PHE A 524 -32.69 -3.01 8.73
C PHE A 524 -33.99 -2.32 8.28
N GLN A 525 -34.32 -1.20 8.91
CA GLN A 525 -35.60 -0.48 8.71
C GLN A 525 -35.43 0.84 7.95
N GLU A 526 -34.20 1.31 7.76
CA GLU A 526 -33.91 2.54 7.02
C GLU A 526 -33.77 2.23 5.51
N ASP A 527 -33.99 3.25 4.66
CA ASP A 527 -33.63 3.16 3.26
C ASP A 527 -32.11 3.04 3.10
N ARG A 528 -31.66 2.03 2.35
CA ARG A 528 -30.25 1.68 2.19
C ARG A 528 -29.43 2.83 1.60
N ASP A 529 -29.90 3.46 0.53
CA ASP A 529 -29.13 4.50 -0.18
C ASP A 529 -29.02 5.78 0.64
N ASN A 530 -30.09 6.15 1.35
CA ASN A 530 -30.06 7.26 2.28
C ASN A 530 -29.11 7.00 3.46
N PHE A 531 -29.04 5.76 3.96
CA PHE A 531 -28.06 5.41 5.00
C PHE A 531 -26.62 5.51 4.50
N LEU A 532 -26.32 4.97 3.32
CA LEU A 532 -24.98 5.10 2.70
C LEU A 532 -24.58 6.58 2.56
N LYS A 533 -25.48 7.45 2.10
CA LYS A 533 -25.23 8.90 2.01
C LYS A 533 -24.89 9.54 3.36
N LYS A 534 -25.53 9.12 4.46
CA LYS A 534 -25.21 9.61 5.82
C LYS A 534 -23.78 9.25 6.23
N CYS A 535 -23.27 8.09 5.81
CA CYS A 535 -21.95 7.60 6.17
C CYS A 535 -20.78 8.25 5.42
N VAL A 536 -21.04 8.96 4.31
CA VAL A 536 -20.00 9.52 3.42
C VAL A 536 -18.95 10.33 4.18
N THR A 537 -19.38 11.25 5.06
CA THR A 537 -18.45 12.11 5.82
C THR A 537 -17.53 11.30 6.75
N SER A 538 -18.07 10.27 7.40
CA SER A 538 -17.31 9.40 8.31
C SER A 538 -16.28 8.57 7.54
N ILE A 539 -16.64 8.10 6.34
CA ILE A 539 -15.76 7.32 5.47
C ILE A 539 -14.68 8.22 4.86
N GLU A 540 -15.03 9.40 4.37
CA GLU A 540 -14.07 10.36 3.82
C GLU A 540 -12.97 10.68 4.85
N LYS A 541 -13.35 10.95 6.12
CA LYS A 541 -12.38 11.18 7.19
C LYS A 541 -11.45 9.97 7.40
N CYS A 542 -11.99 8.75 7.39
CA CYS A 542 -11.20 7.54 7.57
C CYS A 542 -10.20 7.35 6.43
N VAL A 543 -10.65 7.50 5.18
CA VAL A 543 -9.84 7.37 3.97
C VAL A 543 -8.73 8.42 3.92
N LEU A 544 -9.03 9.68 4.23
CA LEU A 544 -8.03 10.75 4.24
C LEU A 544 -7.01 10.56 5.37
N GLN A 545 -7.44 10.06 6.53
CA GLN A 545 -6.54 9.70 7.62
C GLN A 545 -5.57 8.59 7.21
N HIS A 546 -6.06 7.53 6.53
CA HIS A 546 -5.20 6.47 6.01
C HIS A 546 -4.12 7.02 5.05
N ASN A 547 -4.50 7.94 4.15
CA ASN A 547 -3.57 8.56 3.21
C ASN A 547 -2.49 9.40 3.92
N LEU A 548 -2.90 10.20 4.92
CA LEU A 548 -2.00 10.99 5.76
C LEU A 548 -0.99 10.10 6.52
N GLU A 549 -1.48 9.05 7.19
CA GLU A 549 -0.64 8.14 7.95
C GLU A 549 0.37 7.40 7.07
N GLN A 550 -0.01 7.02 5.85
CA GLN A 550 0.90 6.38 4.89
C GLN A 550 2.00 7.35 4.43
N ASN A 551 1.66 8.60 4.11
CA ASN A 551 2.63 9.64 3.77
C ASN A 551 3.66 9.89 4.88
N ARG A 552 3.19 9.91 6.14
CA ARG A 552 4.04 10.00 7.33
C ARG A 552 4.94 8.80 7.48
N ALA A 553 4.41 7.58 7.35
CA ALA A 553 5.18 6.35 7.49
C ALA A 553 6.36 6.30 6.49
N ILE A 554 6.13 6.74 5.25
CA ILE A 554 7.18 6.81 4.22
C ILE A 554 8.21 7.89 4.53
N SER A 555 7.78 9.06 5.02
CA SER A 555 8.70 10.13 5.41
C SER A 555 9.56 9.74 6.60
N LEU A 556 8.97 9.05 7.58
CA LEU A 556 9.70 8.45 8.69
C LEU A 556 10.72 7.41 8.20
N ALA A 557 10.33 6.54 7.25
CA ALA A 557 11.24 5.55 6.67
C ALA A 557 12.40 6.23 5.90
N GLN A 558 12.12 7.31 5.17
CA GLN A 558 13.14 8.09 4.46
C GLN A 558 14.12 8.73 5.45
N PHE A 559 13.61 9.36 6.52
CA PHE A 559 14.43 9.95 7.56
C PHE A 559 15.26 8.88 8.31
N ALA A 560 14.63 7.76 8.68
CA ALA A 560 15.29 6.64 9.35
C ALA A 560 16.42 6.05 8.49
N GLY A 561 16.26 6.03 7.16
CA GLY A 561 17.27 5.56 6.21
C GLY A 561 18.64 6.23 6.38
N LYS A 562 18.70 7.48 6.86
CA LYS A 562 19.96 8.19 7.18
C LYS A 562 20.83 7.44 8.20
N THR A 563 20.23 6.64 9.08
CA THR A 563 20.94 5.89 10.14
C THR A 563 20.65 4.39 10.16
N GLN A 564 19.60 3.94 9.47
CA GLN A 564 19.09 2.57 9.48
C GLN A 564 19.03 1.93 8.09
N PHE A 565 19.75 2.47 7.10
CA PHE A 565 19.78 1.93 5.74
C PHE A 565 20.08 0.43 5.69
N LEU A 566 21.09 -0.04 6.45
CA LEU A 566 21.44 -1.47 6.46
C LEU A 566 20.26 -2.36 6.89
N LEU A 567 19.48 -1.94 7.89
CA LEU A 567 18.29 -2.68 8.33
C LEU A 567 17.19 -2.68 7.26
N GLN A 568 17.01 -1.57 6.54
CA GLN A 568 16.06 -1.52 5.41
C GLN A 568 16.53 -2.44 4.27
N LYS A 569 17.84 -2.48 4.03
CA LYS A 569 18.47 -3.34 3.05
C LYS A 569 18.32 -4.82 3.42
N ASP A 570 18.49 -5.19 4.68
CA ASP A 570 18.29 -6.58 5.14
C ASP A 570 16.85 -7.05 4.88
N VAL A 571 15.85 -6.18 5.11
CA VAL A 571 14.45 -6.48 4.80
C VAL A 571 14.23 -6.64 3.28
N PHE A 572 14.81 -5.75 2.48
CA PHE A 572 14.75 -5.85 1.02
C PHE A 572 15.39 -7.16 0.53
N ASP A 573 16.59 -7.48 1.02
CA ASP A 573 17.34 -8.68 0.63
C ASP A 573 16.61 -9.97 1.05
N ASP A 574 15.98 -9.99 2.24
CA ASP A 574 15.11 -11.09 2.69
C ASP A 574 13.90 -11.30 1.77
N LEU A 575 13.20 -10.22 1.40
CA LEU A 575 12.06 -10.29 0.47
C LEU A 575 12.47 -10.78 -0.93
N VAL A 576 13.64 -10.39 -1.41
CA VAL A 576 14.21 -10.86 -2.68
C VAL A 576 14.61 -12.33 -2.58
N LEU A 577 15.31 -12.73 -1.52
CA LEU A 577 15.75 -14.11 -1.29
C LEU A 577 14.57 -15.08 -1.24
N ARG A 578 13.47 -14.68 -0.57
CA ARG A 578 12.22 -15.45 -0.48
C ARG A 578 11.38 -15.38 -1.77
N LYS A 579 11.84 -14.70 -2.81
CA LYS A 579 11.15 -14.49 -4.11
C LYS A 579 9.77 -13.83 -3.97
N VAL A 580 9.60 -13.03 -2.93
CA VAL A 580 8.38 -12.24 -2.69
C VAL A 580 8.44 -10.95 -3.50
N LEU A 581 9.60 -10.29 -3.49
CA LEU A 581 9.88 -9.09 -4.25
C LEU A 581 10.85 -9.42 -5.40
N SER A 582 10.53 -9.00 -6.63
CA SER A 582 11.46 -9.02 -7.76
C SER A 582 11.93 -7.60 -8.04
N PRO A 583 13.21 -7.27 -7.80
CA PRO A 583 13.74 -5.92 -8.01
C PRO A 583 13.51 -5.44 -9.44
N GLU A 584 13.70 -6.31 -10.42
CA GLU A 584 13.59 -6.00 -11.85
C GLU A 584 12.15 -5.69 -12.24
N LEU A 585 11.19 -6.48 -11.74
CA LEU A 585 9.78 -6.20 -11.98
C LEU A 585 9.42 -4.87 -11.33
N GLU A 586 9.77 -4.65 -10.07
CA GLU A 586 9.37 -3.45 -9.35
C GLU A 586 10.20 -2.20 -9.66
N GLY A 587 11.13 -2.29 -10.61
CA GLY A 587 11.93 -1.16 -11.08
C GLY A 587 12.92 -0.63 -10.04
N PHE A 588 13.36 -1.48 -9.11
CA PHE A 588 14.49 -1.16 -8.24
C PHE A 588 15.78 -1.13 -9.05
N GLN A 589 16.73 -0.36 -8.55
CA GLN A 589 18.09 -0.42 -9.06
C GLN A 589 18.76 -1.78 -8.78
N SER A 590 19.86 -2.04 -9.50
CA SER A 590 20.66 -3.23 -9.22
C SER A 590 21.15 -3.23 -7.77
N HIS A 591 21.30 -4.43 -7.20
CA HIS A 591 21.76 -4.59 -5.82
C HIS A 591 23.11 -3.88 -5.55
N GLN A 592 24.02 -3.87 -6.53
CA GLN A 592 25.29 -3.15 -6.45
C GLN A 592 25.09 -1.62 -6.36
N GLN A 593 24.15 -1.07 -7.12
CA GLN A 593 23.85 0.36 -7.09
C GLN A 593 23.22 0.77 -5.76
N ILE A 594 22.29 -0.02 -5.23
CA ILE A 594 21.65 0.25 -3.92
C ILE A 594 22.70 0.30 -2.80
N THR A 595 23.64 -0.65 -2.78
CA THR A 595 24.73 -0.64 -1.80
C THR A 595 25.62 0.61 -1.95
N LYS A 596 25.89 1.04 -3.20
CA LYS A 596 26.70 2.23 -3.46
C LYS A 596 26.00 3.52 -3.05
N THR A 597 24.68 3.66 -3.28
CA THR A 597 23.93 4.87 -2.92
C THR A 597 23.67 4.99 -1.43
N SER A 598 23.63 3.88 -0.69
CA SER A 598 23.47 3.85 0.77
C SER A 598 22.17 4.46 1.31
N PHE A 599 21.12 4.54 0.48
CA PHE A 599 19.75 4.86 0.87
C PHE A 599 18.75 4.38 -0.19
N PHE A 600 17.49 4.16 0.22
CA PHE A 600 16.36 3.98 -0.69
C PHE A 600 15.66 5.31 -0.94
N THR A 601 15.27 5.57 -2.19
CA THR A 601 14.43 6.72 -2.53
C THR A 601 13.01 6.55 -2.02
N ARG A 602 12.25 7.65 -1.96
CA ARG A 602 10.86 7.64 -1.50
C ARG A 602 9.97 6.67 -2.30
N PRO A 603 10.02 6.61 -3.65
CA PRO A 603 9.27 5.62 -4.42
C PRO A 603 9.68 4.17 -4.12
N GLU A 604 10.96 3.90 -3.89
CA GLU A 604 11.44 2.56 -3.51
C GLU A 604 10.94 2.15 -2.12
N LEU A 605 10.89 3.08 -1.16
CA LEU A 605 10.34 2.85 0.18
C LEU A 605 8.83 2.57 0.16
N ILE A 606 8.08 3.17 -0.76
CA ILE A 606 6.64 2.87 -0.93
C ILE A 606 6.43 1.43 -1.37
N VAL A 607 7.22 0.98 -2.35
CA VAL A 607 7.19 -0.41 -2.79
C VAL A 607 7.59 -1.36 -1.66
N LEU A 608 8.69 -1.06 -0.95
CA LEU A 608 9.17 -1.89 0.15
C LEU A 608 8.14 -2.00 1.29
N LEU A 609 7.51 -0.88 1.68
CA LEU A 609 6.44 -0.85 2.68
C LEU A 609 5.25 -1.73 2.26
N ALA A 610 4.85 -1.65 0.98
CA ALA A 610 3.76 -2.45 0.44
C ALA A 610 4.05 -3.96 0.55
N TYR A 611 5.24 -4.41 0.13
CA TYR A 611 5.61 -5.83 0.23
C TYR A 611 5.71 -6.33 1.67
N VAL A 612 6.21 -5.50 2.59
CA VAL A 612 6.18 -5.83 4.03
C VAL A 612 4.74 -6.04 4.50
N LYS A 613 3.81 -5.14 4.17
CA LYS A 613 2.39 -5.28 4.57
C LYS A 613 1.75 -6.53 3.96
N ILE A 614 2.05 -6.84 2.70
CA ILE A 614 1.51 -8.03 2.01
C ILE A 614 1.93 -9.31 2.72
N GLU A 615 3.21 -9.44 3.07
CA GLU A 615 3.72 -10.63 3.76
C GLU A 615 3.17 -10.76 5.18
N LEU A 616 3.14 -9.65 5.93
CA LEU A 616 2.55 -9.64 7.28
C LEU A 616 1.07 -10.01 7.24
N LYS A 617 0.32 -9.51 6.25
CA LYS A 617 -1.10 -9.83 6.06
C LYS A 617 -1.28 -11.31 5.73
N LYS A 618 -0.46 -11.87 4.86
CA LYS A 618 -0.49 -13.29 4.50
C LYS A 618 -0.24 -14.19 5.72
N GLU A 619 0.74 -13.84 6.53
CA GLU A 619 1.07 -14.58 7.76
C GLU A 619 -0.07 -14.53 8.78
N LEU A 620 -0.62 -13.35 9.07
CA LEU A 620 -1.74 -13.21 10.00
C LEU A 620 -3.02 -13.88 9.50
N LEU A 621 -3.29 -13.86 8.19
CA LEU A 621 -4.44 -14.57 7.63
C LEU A 621 -4.33 -16.09 7.77
N ALA A 622 -3.10 -16.62 7.79
CA ALA A 622 -2.84 -18.04 8.04
C ALA A 622 -2.97 -18.44 9.52
N THR A 623 -2.92 -17.48 10.46
CA THR A 623 -3.10 -17.73 11.89
C THR A 623 -4.57 -17.97 12.25
N PRO A 624 -4.92 -18.94 13.12
CA PRO A 624 -6.30 -19.12 13.60
C PRO A 624 -6.88 -17.86 14.24
N ALA A 625 -8.17 -17.58 14.00
CA ALA A 625 -8.80 -16.36 14.52
C ALA A 625 -8.85 -16.29 16.06
N SER A 626 -8.89 -17.45 16.73
CA SER A 626 -8.79 -17.57 18.20
C SER A 626 -7.50 -16.97 18.76
N ASP A 627 -6.44 -16.97 17.96
CA ASP A 627 -5.09 -16.60 18.39
C ASP A 627 -4.82 -15.13 18.05
N ILE A 628 -5.64 -14.52 17.18
CA ILE A 628 -5.51 -13.11 16.80
C ILE A 628 -6.27 -12.26 17.82
N PHE A 629 -5.53 -11.66 18.75
CA PHE A 629 -6.09 -10.80 19.79
C PHE A 629 -6.80 -9.56 19.23
N CYS A 630 -7.82 -9.06 19.95
CA CYS A 630 -8.50 -7.81 19.67
C CYS A 630 -9.07 -7.67 18.24
N THR A 631 -9.43 -8.75 17.56
CA THR A 631 -10.05 -8.66 16.23
C THR A 631 -11.27 -7.73 16.23
N GLU A 632 -12.13 -7.81 17.25
CA GLU A 632 -13.37 -7.04 17.36
C GLU A 632 -13.16 -5.52 17.21
N GLN A 633 -12.23 -4.92 17.97
CA GLN A 633 -12.03 -3.48 17.93
C GLN A 633 -11.59 -2.99 16.55
N TRP A 634 -10.82 -3.81 15.82
CA TRP A 634 -10.33 -3.48 14.48
C TRP A 634 -11.41 -3.63 13.43
N VAL A 635 -12.30 -4.61 13.57
CA VAL A 635 -13.51 -4.68 12.74
C VAL A 635 -14.37 -3.44 12.97
N TYR A 636 -14.64 -3.08 14.22
CA TYR A 636 -15.48 -1.91 14.51
C TYR A 636 -14.88 -0.60 13.97
N LYS A 637 -13.56 -0.41 14.06
CA LYS A 637 -12.88 0.76 13.50
C LYS A 637 -13.00 0.87 11.97
N ALA A 638 -13.29 -0.22 11.26
CA ALA A 638 -13.49 -0.21 9.82
C ALA A 638 -14.86 0.32 9.38
N PHE A 639 -15.83 0.36 10.31
CA PHE A 639 -17.21 0.75 10.03
C PHE A 639 -17.57 2.09 10.67
N PRO A 640 -18.45 2.87 10.02
CA PRO A 640 -18.95 4.13 10.56
C PRO A 640 -19.66 3.93 11.92
N ARG A 641 -19.61 4.95 12.78
CA ARG A 641 -20.22 4.93 14.13
C ARG A 641 -21.72 4.66 14.07
N GLU A 642 -22.36 5.21 13.04
CA GLU A 642 -23.75 5.04 12.69
C GLU A 642 -24.17 3.56 12.59
N LEU A 643 -23.26 2.68 12.18
CA LEU A 643 -23.47 1.24 12.11
C LEU A 643 -22.97 0.52 13.38
N THR A 644 -21.77 0.88 13.86
CA THR A 644 -21.14 0.20 15.02
C THR A 644 -21.86 0.41 16.33
N ASP A 645 -22.54 1.54 16.53
CA ASP A 645 -23.28 1.79 17.77
C ASP A 645 -24.54 0.91 17.89
N LYS A 646 -25.14 0.51 16.75
CA LYS A 646 -26.39 -0.25 16.69
C LYS A 646 -26.21 -1.74 16.37
N TYR A 647 -25.24 -2.10 15.54
CA TYR A 647 -25.18 -3.41 14.87
C TYR A 647 -23.89 -4.20 15.12
N LYS A 648 -23.26 -4.05 16.30
CA LYS A 648 -22.00 -4.76 16.65
C LYS A 648 -22.02 -6.26 16.34
N LYS A 649 -23.09 -6.95 16.72
CA LYS A 649 -23.22 -8.41 16.50
C LYS A 649 -23.20 -8.78 15.02
N ALA A 650 -23.93 -8.03 14.18
CA ALA A 650 -23.97 -8.28 12.74
C ALA A 650 -22.63 -7.95 12.07
N ILE A 651 -21.95 -6.90 12.53
CA ILE A 651 -20.60 -6.55 12.07
C ILE A 651 -19.60 -7.68 12.33
N MET A 652 -19.67 -8.32 13.50
CA MET A 652 -18.81 -9.47 13.80
C MET A 652 -19.14 -10.73 13.00
N GLN A 653 -20.34 -10.81 12.45
CA GLN A 653 -20.77 -11.90 11.55
C GLN A 653 -20.45 -11.60 10.08
N HIS A 654 -19.79 -10.48 9.79
CA HIS A 654 -19.39 -10.14 8.42
C HIS A 654 -18.50 -11.25 7.84
N PRO A 655 -18.74 -11.72 6.59
CA PRO A 655 -17.96 -12.81 5.98
C PRO A 655 -16.45 -12.55 5.92
N LEU A 656 -16.05 -11.28 5.90
CA LEU A 656 -14.64 -10.84 5.89
C LEU A 656 -14.17 -10.21 7.21
N ALA A 657 -14.85 -10.47 8.33
CA ALA A 657 -14.52 -9.83 9.62
C ALA A 657 -13.03 -10.00 9.97
N LYS A 658 -12.45 -11.19 9.73
CA LYS A 658 -11.03 -11.47 9.98
C LYS A 658 -10.12 -10.63 9.08
N GLU A 659 -10.39 -10.59 7.78
CA GLU A 659 -9.61 -9.86 6.79
C GLU A 659 -9.66 -8.35 7.04
N ILE A 660 -10.83 -7.82 7.39
CA ILE A 660 -11.03 -6.41 7.78
C ILE A 660 -10.19 -6.10 9.00
N ALA A 661 -10.31 -6.89 10.07
CA ALA A 661 -9.56 -6.67 11.31
C ALA A 661 -8.05 -6.62 11.06
N ILE A 662 -7.52 -7.61 10.33
CA ILE A 662 -6.08 -7.70 10.02
C ILE A 662 -5.62 -6.51 9.17
N THR A 663 -6.41 -6.12 8.16
CA THR A 663 -6.05 -5.00 7.28
C THR A 663 -5.96 -3.69 8.05
N HIS A 664 -6.98 -3.37 8.85
CA HIS A 664 -6.99 -2.13 9.65
C HIS A 664 -5.92 -2.16 10.75
N LEU A 665 -5.72 -3.30 11.41
CA LEU A 665 -4.63 -3.47 12.38
C LEU A 665 -3.26 -3.22 11.74
N LEU A 666 -2.97 -3.84 10.59
CA LEU A 666 -1.67 -3.68 9.92
C LEU A 666 -1.45 -2.27 9.38
N ASN A 667 -2.50 -1.62 8.86
CA ASN A 667 -2.42 -0.20 8.50
C ASN A 667 -2.00 0.63 9.70
N TYR A 668 -2.73 0.53 10.81
CA TYR A 668 -2.41 1.24 12.04
C TYR A 668 -0.98 0.93 12.52
N TRP A 669 -0.66 -0.35 12.65
CA TRP A 669 0.55 -0.83 13.28
C TRP A 669 1.80 -0.49 12.48
N VAL A 670 1.83 -0.87 11.19
CA VAL A 670 3.00 -0.66 10.33
C VAL A 670 3.28 0.82 10.12
N HIS A 671 2.25 1.68 10.04
CA HIS A 671 2.46 3.13 9.90
C HIS A 671 3.13 3.79 11.12
N ARG A 672 3.16 3.11 12.28
CA ARG A 672 3.79 3.58 13.53
C ARG A 672 5.13 2.91 13.77
N VAL A 673 5.21 1.59 13.58
CA VAL A 673 6.44 0.82 13.85
C VAL A 673 7.42 0.81 12.68
N GLY A 674 6.97 1.08 11.46
CA GLY A 674 7.81 1.18 10.28
C GLY A 674 8.24 -0.18 9.68
N ILE A 675 8.95 -0.08 8.54
CA ILE A 675 9.28 -1.19 7.63
C ILE A 675 10.10 -2.30 8.32
N THR A 676 11.06 -1.93 9.16
CA THR A 676 12.06 -2.88 9.69
C THR A 676 11.64 -3.59 10.97
N PHE A 677 10.54 -3.16 11.61
CA PHE A 677 10.23 -3.56 12.98
C PHE A 677 9.97 -5.06 13.12
N ALA A 678 9.05 -5.60 12.30
CA ALA A 678 8.64 -7.00 12.40
C ALA A 678 9.81 -7.95 12.13
N TYR A 679 10.60 -7.66 11.10
CA TYR A 679 11.79 -8.43 10.72
C TYR A 679 12.79 -8.52 11.88
N ARG A 680 13.14 -7.37 12.46
CA ARG A 680 14.09 -7.30 13.58
C ARG A 680 13.58 -8.01 14.83
N MET A 681 12.32 -7.79 15.19
CA MET A 681 11.73 -8.43 16.37
C MET A 681 11.71 -9.95 16.24
N LYS A 682 11.35 -10.48 15.06
CA LYS A 682 11.40 -11.93 14.81
C LYS A 682 12.80 -12.49 14.93
N LEU A 683 13.79 -11.83 14.34
CA LEU A 683 15.18 -12.27 14.42
C LEU A 683 15.73 -12.26 15.86
N GLU A 684 15.48 -11.18 16.60
CA GLU A 684 16.07 -10.99 17.93
C GLU A 684 15.34 -11.76 19.04
N THR A 685 14.03 -11.99 18.91
CA THR A 685 13.21 -12.59 19.98
C THR A 685 12.71 -14.00 19.65
N GLN A 686 12.77 -14.41 18.38
CA GLN A 686 12.22 -15.68 17.87
C GLN A 686 10.74 -15.89 18.22
N LYS A 687 10.01 -14.79 18.47
CA LYS A 687 8.58 -14.80 18.76
C LYS A 687 7.72 -14.76 17.51
N THR A 688 6.48 -15.23 17.65
CA THR A 688 5.47 -15.15 16.60
C THR A 688 5.08 -13.71 16.33
N LEU A 689 4.60 -13.43 15.11
CA LEU A 689 4.11 -12.09 14.75
C LEU A 689 2.97 -11.61 15.66
N VAL A 690 2.11 -12.53 16.11
CA VAL A 690 1.01 -12.22 17.04
C VAL A 690 1.54 -11.71 18.37
N GLU A 691 2.49 -12.41 19.00
CA GLU A 691 3.11 -11.98 20.27
C GLU A 691 3.78 -10.61 20.12
N ILE A 692 4.47 -10.38 19.00
CA ILE A 692 5.14 -9.11 18.70
C ILE A 692 4.12 -7.97 18.58
N ILE A 693 3.03 -8.18 17.83
CA ILE A 693 1.98 -7.18 17.68
C ILE A 693 1.33 -6.89 19.04
N GLN A 694 0.97 -7.92 19.81
CA GLN A 694 0.35 -7.76 21.13
C GLN A 694 1.23 -6.91 22.07
N ALA A 695 2.50 -7.26 22.22
CA ALA A 695 3.44 -6.52 23.06
C ALA A 695 3.63 -5.06 22.61
N SER A 696 3.67 -4.83 21.30
CA SER A 696 3.80 -3.47 20.76
C SER A 696 2.53 -2.62 20.87
N LEU A 697 1.34 -3.21 20.74
CA LEU A 697 0.08 -2.50 20.98
C LEU A 697 -0.06 -2.10 22.45
N LEU A 698 0.33 -2.99 23.37
CA LEU A 698 0.39 -2.66 24.80
C LEU A 698 1.37 -1.50 25.04
N THR A 699 2.55 -1.53 24.41
CA THR A 699 3.52 -0.43 24.47
C THR A 699 2.91 0.89 23.99
N MET A 700 2.20 0.87 22.85
CA MET A 700 1.56 2.08 22.31
C MET A 700 0.50 2.64 23.26
N LYS A 701 -0.28 1.78 23.91
CA LYS A 701 -1.28 2.14 24.92
C LYS A 701 -0.63 2.72 26.19
N LEU A 702 0.42 2.08 26.71
CA LEU A 702 1.12 2.51 27.93
C LEU A 702 1.74 3.91 27.79
N PHE A 703 2.27 4.24 26.61
CA PHE A 703 2.94 5.51 26.37
C PHE A 703 2.09 6.54 25.63
N ASN A 704 0.80 6.26 25.38
CA ASN A 704 -0.13 7.12 24.64
C ASN A 704 0.45 7.62 23.30
N ILE A 705 1.09 6.72 22.55
CA ILE A 705 1.87 7.05 21.35
C ILE A 705 1.06 7.83 20.32
N ASP A 706 -0.21 7.48 20.11
CA ASP A 706 -1.08 8.17 19.16
C ASP A 706 -1.19 9.67 19.50
N ARG A 707 -1.48 9.99 20.76
CA ARG A 707 -1.62 11.38 21.23
C ARG A 707 -0.31 12.15 21.13
N GLU A 708 0.82 11.50 21.38
CA GLU A 708 2.13 12.16 21.28
C GLU A 708 2.53 12.46 19.84
N ILE A 709 2.22 11.55 18.90
CA ILE A 709 2.44 11.81 17.46
C ILE A 709 1.51 12.93 16.98
N GLU A 710 0.24 12.93 17.38
CA GLU A 710 -0.73 13.99 17.03
C GLU A 710 -0.22 15.37 17.48
N LYS A 711 0.29 15.50 18.71
CA LYS A 711 0.89 16.75 19.19
C LYS A 711 2.04 17.22 18.29
N ILE A 712 2.92 16.31 17.87
CA ILE A 712 4.04 16.64 16.97
C ILE A 712 3.53 17.14 15.61
N GLU A 713 2.41 16.61 15.14
CA GLU A 713 1.77 17.01 13.88
C GLU A 713 0.97 18.31 13.98
N GLU A 714 0.47 18.65 15.17
CA GLU A 714 -0.18 19.92 15.46
C GLU A 714 0.82 21.07 15.64
N LEU A 715 2.07 20.78 16.02
CA LEU A 715 3.13 21.80 16.09
C LEU A 715 3.23 22.49 14.72
N ASP A 716 3.07 23.82 14.77
CA ASP A 716 2.91 24.73 13.63
C ASP A 716 4.00 24.54 12.55
N HIS A 717 3.81 25.11 11.36
CA HIS A 717 4.73 24.98 10.20
C HIS A 717 6.18 25.46 10.45
N THR A 718 6.52 25.82 11.69
CA THR A 718 7.82 26.27 12.17
C THR A 718 8.81 25.12 12.42
N SER A 719 8.35 23.88 12.64
CA SER A 719 9.23 22.72 12.83
C SER A 719 9.83 22.22 11.51
N SER A 720 11.15 22.09 11.45
CA SER A 720 11.83 21.54 10.28
C SER A 720 11.47 20.06 10.05
N PHE A 721 11.62 19.57 8.82
CA PHE A 721 11.43 18.15 8.49
C PHE A 721 12.27 17.24 9.41
N ASP A 722 13.54 17.59 9.60
CA ASP A 722 14.48 16.78 10.37
C ASP A 722 14.11 16.74 11.86
N ASP A 723 13.69 17.87 12.45
CA ASP A 723 13.27 17.90 13.86
C ASP A 723 12.03 17.05 14.09
N ARG A 724 11.03 17.18 13.21
CA ARG A 724 9.76 16.44 13.33
C ARG A 724 9.98 14.93 13.25
N TYR A 725 10.68 14.47 12.20
CA TYR A 725 10.90 13.04 12.02
C TYR A 725 11.95 12.48 12.96
N PHE A 726 12.86 13.30 13.49
CA PHE A 726 13.70 12.91 14.60
C PHE A 726 12.88 12.56 15.85
N GLN A 727 11.91 13.39 16.23
CA GLN A 727 11.03 13.15 17.39
C GLN A 727 10.18 11.88 17.19
N ILE A 728 9.54 11.74 16.02
CA ILE A 728 8.76 10.53 15.69
C ILE A 728 9.65 9.27 15.70
N LEU A 729 10.89 9.36 15.21
CA LEU A 729 11.85 8.25 15.27
C LEU A 729 12.21 7.87 16.72
N GLN A 730 12.22 8.81 17.67
CA GLN A 730 12.43 8.47 19.08
C GLN A 730 11.28 7.63 19.63
N PHE A 731 10.03 7.93 19.26
CA PHE A 731 8.89 7.09 19.63
C PHE A 731 8.99 5.70 19.00
N ASN A 732 9.42 5.61 17.74
CA ASN A 732 9.66 4.32 17.09
C ASN A 732 10.70 3.47 17.86
N ARG A 733 11.80 4.10 18.31
CA ARG A 733 12.83 3.45 19.15
C ARG A 733 12.30 3.06 20.53
N LEU A 734 11.46 3.88 21.15
CA LEU A 734 10.79 3.54 22.41
C LEU A 734 9.89 2.32 22.22
N ILE A 735 9.04 2.32 21.18
CA ILE A 735 8.15 1.20 20.88
C ILE A 735 8.96 -0.08 20.74
N TYR A 736 10.05 -0.02 19.97
CA TYR A 736 10.97 -1.15 19.80
C TYR A 736 11.50 -1.69 21.12
N ARG A 737 12.12 -0.83 21.93
CA ARG A 737 12.80 -1.27 23.16
C ARG A 737 11.82 -1.82 24.19
N ILE A 738 10.69 -1.15 24.38
CA ILE A 738 9.67 -1.59 25.34
C ILE A 738 8.96 -2.86 24.87
N THR A 739 8.67 -2.99 23.56
CA THR A 739 8.10 -4.23 23.02
C THR A 739 9.03 -5.43 23.28
N ARG A 740 10.33 -5.27 23.03
CA ARG A 740 11.33 -6.31 23.32
C ARG A 740 11.38 -6.65 24.82
N TRP A 741 11.30 -5.65 25.69
CA TRP A 741 11.24 -5.86 27.14
C TRP A 741 10.00 -6.65 27.56
N ILE A 742 8.81 -6.31 27.04
CA ILE A 742 7.56 -7.01 27.32
C ILE A 742 7.63 -8.47 26.85
N ILE A 743 8.15 -8.71 25.65
CA ILE A 743 8.35 -10.06 25.10
C ILE A 743 9.23 -10.91 26.02
N ASN A 744 10.30 -10.32 26.57
CA ASN A 744 11.20 -11.00 27.49
C ASN A 744 10.65 -11.09 28.93
N ASN A 745 9.55 -10.42 29.25
CA ASN A 745 8.90 -10.39 30.57
C ASN A 745 7.37 -10.58 30.44
N PRO A 746 6.89 -11.73 29.94
CA PRO A 746 5.47 -11.91 29.57
C PRO A 746 4.50 -11.81 30.76
N GLU A 747 4.90 -12.31 31.94
CA GLU A 747 4.16 -12.18 33.20
C GLU A 747 3.87 -10.70 33.51
N LYS A 748 4.90 -9.85 33.38
CA LYS A 748 4.82 -8.41 33.64
C LYS A 748 3.97 -7.68 32.59
N GLY A 749 4.12 -8.07 31.33
CA GLY A 749 3.27 -7.56 30.25
C GLY A 749 1.78 -7.85 30.49
N THR A 750 1.47 -9.05 30.97
CA THR A 750 0.10 -9.46 31.30
C THR A 750 -0.49 -8.59 32.40
N GLN A 751 0.28 -8.30 33.46
CA GLN A 751 -0.15 -7.44 34.56
C GLN A 751 -0.46 -6.00 34.08
N LEU A 752 0.29 -5.47 33.11
CA LEU A 752 0.07 -4.12 32.57
C LEU A 752 -1.09 -4.02 31.58
N SER A 753 -1.71 -5.14 31.20
CA SER A 753 -2.73 -5.14 30.14
C SER A 753 -4.09 -4.58 30.57
N SER A 754 -4.37 -4.55 31.88
CA SER A 754 -5.64 -4.08 32.41
C SER A 754 -5.76 -2.55 32.33
N ASP A 755 -6.99 -2.04 32.16
CA ASP A 755 -7.23 -0.59 32.13
C ASP A 755 -6.87 0.11 33.44
N ARG A 756 -6.97 -0.60 34.58
CA ARG A 756 -6.57 -0.09 35.89
C ARG A 756 -5.06 0.11 35.95
N ASP A 757 -4.31 -0.89 35.51
CA ASP A 757 -2.84 -0.87 35.56
C ASP A 757 -2.27 0.11 34.53
N CYS A 758 -2.87 0.20 33.34
CA CYS A 758 -2.55 1.23 32.36
C CYS A 758 -2.73 2.65 32.94
N LYS A 759 -3.84 2.93 33.63
CA LYS A 759 -4.08 4.25 34.25
C LYS A 759 -3.09 4.56 35.37
N ALA A 760 -2.78 3.57 36.20
CA ALA A 760 -1.76 3.70 37.24
C ALA A 760 -0.39 4.03 36.62
N PHE A 761 -0.03 3.33 35.54
CA PHE A 761 1.20 3.59 34.80
C PHE A 761 1.21 4.99 34.16
N HIS A 762 0.10 5.46 33.57
CA HIS A 762 0.00 6.82 33.02
C HIS A 762 0.27 7.88 34.09
N HIS A 763 -0.33 7.74 35.28
CA HIS A 763 -0.08 8.66 36.38
C HIS A 763 1.40 8.67 36.80
N ALA A 764 2.00 7.49 36.93
CA ALA A 764 3.42 7.34 37.28
C ALA A 764 4.34 7.94 36.20
N LEU A 765 4.01 7.71 34.92
CA LEU A 765 4.73 8.23 33.77
C LEU A 765 4.67 9.76 33.70
N ASP A 766 3.54 10.38 34.06
CA ASP A 766 3.41 11.83 34.12
C ASP A 766 4.30 12.44 35.22
N ILE A 767 4.38 11.82 36.40
CA ILE A 767 5.32 12.24 37.46
C ILE A 767 6.77 12.12 36.96
N TYR A 768 7.12 10.99 36.32
CA TYR A 768 8.46 10.76 35.77
C TYR A 768 8.81 11.82 34.71
N ARG A 769 7.88 12.10 33.80
CA ARG A 769 8.04 13.10 32.74
C ARG A 769 8.28 14.48 33.31
N ASN A 770 7.52 14.89 34.33
CA ASN A 770 7.71 16.21 34.96
C ASN A 770 9.08 16.34 35.61
N ALA A 771 9.52 15.32 36.37
CA ALA A 771 10.85 15.29 36.95
C ALA A 771 11.97 15.33 35.89
N LEU A 772 11.78 14.63 34.76
CA LEU A 772 12.69 14.65 33.63
C LEU A 772 12.78 16.05 32.99
N ILE A 773 11.64 16.71 32.79
CA ILE A 773 11.59 18.08 32.24
C ILE A 773 12.34 19.04 33.17
N GLU A 774 12.05 19.03 34.47
CA GLU A 774 12.71 19.89 35.47
C GLU A 774 14.23 19.71 35.44
N LYS A 775 14.71 18.46 35.43
CA LYS A 775 16.15 18.15 35.35
C LYS A 775 16.78 18.59 34.03
N THR A 776 16.08 18.43 32.91
CA THR A 776 16.56 18.85 31.59
C THR A 776 16.66 20.37 31.50
N GLN A 777 15.67 21.09 32.02
CA GLN A 777 15.67 22.56 32.10
C GLN A 777 16.84 23.07 32.95
N ALA A 778 17.07 22.46 34.12
CA ALA A 778 18.21 22.82 34.97
C ALA A 778 19.56 22.66 34.24
N GLN A 779 19.73 21.59 33.45
CA GLN A 779 20.95 21.35 32.67
C GLN A 779 21.10 22.33 31.50
N ILE A 780 20.02 22.68 30.80
CA ILE A 780 20.03 23.69 29.73
C ILE A 780 20.42 25.06 30.29
N HIS A 781 19.83 25.45 31.43
CA HIS A 781 20.18 26.70 32.11
C HIS A 781 21.65 26.74 32.54
N GLN A 782 22.20 25.64 33.04
CA GLN A 782 23.62 25.56 33.44
C GLN A 782 24.58 25.57 32.24
N SER A 783 24.15 25.08 31.08
CA SER A 783 24.99 25.00 29.87
C SER A 783 24.88 26.22 28.94
N GLY A 784 23.94 27.14 29.19
CA GLY A 784 23.74 28.34 28.36
C GLY A 784 23.23 28.05 26.95
N SER A 785 22.53 26.93 26.76
CA SER A 785 22.04 26.45 25.46
C SER A 785 20.66 27.04 25.13
N ASP A 786 20.46 27.55 23.90
CA ASP A 786 19.16 28.06 23.39
C ASP A 786 18.14 26.93 23.03
N GLN A 787 18.33 25.72 23.56
CA GLN A 787 17.42 24.60 23.28
C GLN A 787 16.07 24.76 23.98
N ASN A 788 15.00 24.33 23.31
CA ASN A 788 13.64 24.39 23.84
C ASN A 788 13.53 23.58 25.15
N PRO A 789 13.08 24.17 26.28
CA PRO A 789 12.99 23.51 27.58
C PRO A 789 12.05 22.28 27.66
N LEU A 790 11.30 21.97 26.60
CA LEU A 790 10.54 20.72 26.43
C LEU A 790 11.32 19.58 25.72
N SER A 791 12.63 19.73 25.47
CA SER A 791 13.44 18.86 24.61
C SER A 791 13.89 17.52 25.23
N TYR A 792 13.02 16.82 25.96
CA TYR A 792 13.34 15.41 26.26
C TYR A 792 13.01 14.53 25.05
N LYS A 793 13.82 13.49 24.81
CA LYS A 793 13.56 12.51 23.75
C LYS A 793 12.58 11.47 24.26
N ALA A 794 11.70 10.95 23.40
CA ALA A 794 10.80 9.86 23.82
C ALA A 794 11.56 8.66 24.42
N THR A 795 12.78 8.37 23.94
CA THR A 795 13.65 7.32 24.50
C THR A 795 14.02 7.52 25.97
N ASP A 796 13.96 8.76 26.48
CA ASP A 796 14.24 9.09 27.87
C ASP A 796 13.13 8.62 28.81
N LEU A 797 11.96 8.25 28.27
CA LEU A 797 10.86 7.64 29.04
C LEU A 797 11.01 6.12 29.22
N ILE A 798 11.93 5.47 28.52
CA ILE A 798 12.13 4.02 28.60
C ILE A 798 12.40 3.52 30.04
N PRO A 799 13.22 4.22 30.86
CA PRO A 799 13.44 3.83 32.25
C PRO A 799 12.17 3.77 33.09
N ALA A 800 11.14 4.54 32.75
CA ALA A 800 9.92 4.62 33.55
C ALA A 800 9.24 3.26 33.69
N LEU A 801 9.27 2.41 32.65
CA LEU A 801 8.59 1.12 32.69
C LEU A 801 9.16 0.21 33.78
N GLY A 802 10.45 -0.13 33.71
CA GLY A 802 11.07 -1.02 34.70
C GLY A 802 11.13 -0.41 36.09
N LEU A 803 11.28 0.91 36.19
CA LEU A 803 11.35 1.63 37.46
C LEU A 803 10.03 1.61 38.22
N LEU A 804 8.92 1.90 37.55
CA LEU A 804 7.62 2.12 38.19
C LEU A 804 6.81 0.82 38.34
N PHE A 805 7.25 -0.25 37.67
CA PHE A 805 6.63 -1.56 37.75
C PHE A 805 6.75 -2.16 39.16
N ASP A 806 5.64 -2.73 39.65
CA ASP A 806 5.49 -3.33 41.00
C ASP A 806 5.78 -2.39 42.18
N VAL A 807 5.63 -1.08 42.00
CA VAL A 807 5.83 -0.09 43.06
C VAL A 807 4.46 0.48 43.50
N PRO A 808 4.18 0.59 44.81
CA PRO A 808 2.97 1.25 45.31
C PRO A 808 2.90 2.71 44.84
N GLN A 809 1.69 3.18 44.50
CA GLN A 809 1.51 4.54 43.95
C GLN A 809 2.04 5.64 44.88
N ASN A 810 1.96 5.42 46.19
CA ASN A 810 2.45 6.38 47.20
C ASN A 810 3.97 6.58 47.14
N ASP A 811 4.71 5.64 46.56
CA ASP A 811 6.17 5.66 46.53
C ASP A 811 6.74 6.18 45.19
N TYR A 812 5.90 6.45 44.18
CA TYR A 812 6.37 6.89 42.85
C TYR A 812 7.23 8.14 42.91
N SER A 813 6.76 9.21 43.55
CA SER A 813 7.51 10.48 43.63
C SER A 813 8.87 10.28 44.31
N LYS A 814 8.89 9.54 45.42
CA LYS A 814 10.11 9.25 46.19
C LYS A 814 11.09 8.40 45.38
N LEU A 815 10.60 7.35 44.72
CA LEU A 815 11.42 6.48 43.89
C LEU A 815 12.01 7.21 42.68
N ILE A 816 11.22 8.07 42.02
CA ILE A 816 11.68 8.86 40.86
C ILE A 816 12.77 9.84 41.29
N GLU A 817 12.62 10.51 42.44
CA GLU A 817 13.64 11.40 43.00
C GLU A 817 14.95 10.64 43.27
N ILE A 818 14.86 9.49 43.96
CA ILE A 818 16.00 8.61 44.25
C ILE A 818 16.66 8.14 42.94
N PHE A 819 15.87 7.73 41.95
CA PHE A 819 16.37 7.27 40.66
C PHE A 819 17.20 8.33 39.96
N PHE A 820 16.69 9.57 39.84
CA PHE A 820 17.42 10.66 39.21
C PHE A 820 18.65 11.09 40.02
N LYS A 821 18.58 11.04 41.36
CA LYS A 821 19.71 11.31 42.25
C LYS A 821 20.85 10.30 42.05
N ILE A 822 20.55 9.00 42.08
CA ILE A 822 21.53 7.93 41.78
C ILE A 822 22.14 8.14 40.38
N ARG A 823 21.30 8.50 39.40
CA ARG A 823 21.76 8.74 38.02
C ARG A 823 22.80 9.86 37.94
N GLU A 824 22.60 10.91 38.72
CA GLU A 824 23.50 12.06 38.84
C GLU A 824 24.80 11.67 39.54
N ASP A 825 24.71 11.05 40.73
CA ASP A 825 25.86 10.68 41.55
C ASP A 825 26.78 9.66 40.87
N LEU A 826 26.19 8.68 40.18
CA LEU A 826 26.93 7.64 39.46
C LEU A 826 27.26 8.05 38.02
N SER A 827 26.94 9.28 37.61
CA SER A 827 27.19 9.79 36.25
C SER A 827 26.64 8.88 35.13
N LEU A 828 25.52 8.18 35.37
CA LEU A 828 25.01 7.16 34.45
C LEU A 828 24.59 7.73 33.10
N SER A 829 24.08 8.97 33.06
CA SER A 829 23.76 9.66 31.79
C SER A 829 24.98 9.86 30.88
N LYS A 830 26.19 9.90 31.46
CA LYS A 830 27.44 9.94 30.69
C LYS A 830 27.80 8.57 30.14
N ILE A 831 27.65 7.53 30.96
CA ILE A 831 27.89 6.14 30.58
C ILE A 831 26.91 5.71 29.47
N ASP A 832 25.64 6.10 29.55
CA ASP A 832 24.67 5.86 28.48
C ASP A 832 25.13 6.46 27.15
N ARG A 833 25.67 7.69 27.15
CA ARG A 833 26.24 8.32 25.96
C ARG A 833 27.46 7.56 25.42
N TRP A 834 28.31 7.03 26.31
CA TRP A 834 29.41 6.16 25.91
C TRP A 834 28.93 4.85 25.31
N VAL A 835 27.89 4.24 25.88
CA VAL A 835 27.27 3.03 25.31
C VAL A 835 26.70 3.34 23.93
N GLU A 836 26.01 4.47 23.76
CA GLU A 836 25.42 4.88 22.48
C GLU A 836 26.47 5.21 21.41
N SER A 837 27.64 5.74 21.79
CA SER A 837 28.73 6.05 20.87
C SER A 837 29.53 4.83 20.43
N LEU A 838 29.38 3.67 21.08
CA LEU A 838 30.09 2.45 20.70
C LEU A 838 29.77 2.06 19.24
N PRO A 839 30.79 1.78 18.41
CA PRO A 839 30.59 1.38 17.02
C PRO A 839 29.88 0.03 16.93
N THR A 840 29.00 -0.11 15.95
CA THR A 840 28.29 -1.37 15.65
C THR A 840 28.50 -1.77 14.20
N PRO A 841 29.69 -2.32 13.87
CA PRO A 841 30.04 -2.69 12.50
C PRO A 841 29.20 -3.88 11.98
N ASP A 842 28.61 -4.66 12.88
CA ASP A 842 27.82 -5.85 12.59
C ASP A 842 26.65 -6.01 13.57
N GLY A 843 25.77 -6.99 13.28
CA GLY A 843 24.59 -7.29 14.10
C GLY A 843 24.89 -7.80 15.50
N PHE A 844 26.01 -8.52 15.71
CA PHE A 844 26.42 -9.02 17.02
C PHE A 844 26.87 -7.87 17.93
N SER A 845 27.70 -6.97 17.40
CA SER A 845 28.13 -5.74 18.07
C SER A 845 26.92 -4.87 18.44
N ALA A 846 25.91 -4.80 17.57
CA ALA A 846 24.65 -4.10 17.86
C ALA A 846 23.85 -4.75 19.00
N GLN A 847 23.77 -6.09 19.04
CA GLN A 847 23.13 -6.83 20.13
C GLN A 847 23.87 -6.66 21.45
N ALA A 848 25.20 -6.75 21.46
CA ALA A 848 26.02 -6.58 22.65
C ALA A 848 25.87 -5.17 23.25
N ARG A 849 25.87 -4.13 22.41
CA ARG A 849 25.56 -2.75 22.84
C ARG A 849 24.16 -2.63 23.44
N ALA A 850 23.17 -3.27 22.82
CA ALA A 850 21.80 -3.26 23.33
C ALA A 850 21.70 -3.96 24.69
N TRP A 851 22.35 -5.11 24.84
CA TRP A 851 22.40 -5.87 26.10
C TRP A 851 23.06 -5.05 27.22
N LEU A 852 24.23 -4.46 26.98
CA LEU A 852 24.93 -3.62 27.96
C LEU A 852 24.06 -2.47 28.47
N ARG A 853 23.37 -1.79 27.55
CA ARG A 853 22.47 -0.69 27.89
C ARG A 853 21.29 -1.17 28.75
N ASP A 854 20.70 -2.30 28.39
CA ASP A 854 19.54 -2.83 29.11
C ASP A 854 19.94 -3.39 30.49
N GLU A 855 21.15 -3.96 30.62
CA GLU A 855 21.74 -4.41 31.89
C GLU A 855 22.00 -3.24 32.84
N LEU A 856 22.74 -2.21 32.37
CA LEU A 856 23.00 -1.00 33.16
C LEU A 856 21.71 -0.32 33.65
N LEU A 857 20.69 -0.27 32.79
CA LEU A 857 19.38 0.29 33.15
C LEU A 857 18.67 -0.56 34.20
N SER A 858 18.70 -1.89 34.06
CA SER A 858 18.11 -2.82 35.02
C SER A 858 18.77 -2.69 36.39
N ASP A 859 20.10 -2.60 36.42
CA ASP A 859 20.86 -2.44 37.66
C ASP A 859 20.55 -1.11 38.34
N HIS A 860 20.50 -0.02 37.57
CA HIS A 860 20.10 1.30 38.10
C HIS A 860 18.69 1.28 38.70
N GLN A 861 17.74 0.65 38.01
CA GLN A 861 16.36 0.51 38.52
C GLN A 861 16.30 -0.33 39.79
N ALA A 862 17.08 -1.42 39.88
CA ALA A 862 17.14 -2.27 41.06
C ALA A 862 17.70 -1.52 42.28
N ILE A 863 18.80 -0.78 42.10
CA ILE A 863 19.38 0.08 43.15
C ILE A 863 18.36 1.12 43.61
N ALA A 864 17.65 1.79 42.68
CA ALA A 864 16.67 2.80 43.05
C ALA A 864 15.53 2.19 43.91
N LYS A 865 15.02 1.02 43.53
CA LYS A 865 13.97 0.31 44.28
C LYS A 865 14.43 -0.14 45.67
N SER A 866 15.67 -0.62 45.79
CA SER A 866 16.21 -1.05 47.09
C SER A 866 16.42 0.09 48.09
N MET A 867 16.36 1.34 47.62
CA MET A 867 16.59 2.54 48.42
C MET A 867 15.32 3.30 48.82
N ILE A 868 14.12 2.82 48.46
CA ILE A 868 12.86 3.51 48.77
C ILE A 868 12.75 3.85 50.26
N ASP A 869 13.17 2.98 51.16
CA ASP A 869 13.08 3.19 52.61
C ASP A 869 14.38 3.72 53.26
N ARG A 870 15.37 4.14 52.47
CA ARG A 870 16.71 4.51 52.94
C ARG A 870 17.17 5.84 52.38
N ASN A 871 18.15 6.47 53.04
CA ASN A 871 18.79 7.68 52.55
C ASN A 871 20.08 7.34 51.78
N TRP A 872 20.00 7.39 50.45
CA TRP A 872 21.06 6.98 49.50
C TRP A 872 22.45 7.56 49.82
N HIS A 873 22.56 8.88 50.05
CA HIS A 873 23.86 9.54 50.22
C HIS A 873 24.54 9.21 51.54
N SER A 874 23.80 9.16 52.64
CA SER A 874 24.41 8.94 53.97
C SER A 874 24.96 7.53 54.14
N TYR A 875 24.57 6.58 53.28
CA TYR A 875 24.90 5.17 53.42
C TYR A 875 26.03 4.69 52.50
N TYR A 876 26.26 5.34 51.35
CA TYR A 876 27.16 4.82 50.30
C TYR A 876 28.19 5.84 49.76
N GLU A 877 28.50 6.89 50.52
CA GLU A 877 29.44 7.96 50.10
C GLU A 877 30.81 7.42 49.64
N GLU A 878 31.38 6.44 50.36
CA GLU A 878 32.68 5.85 50.04
C GLU A 878 32.64 5.06 48.72
N GLN A 879 31.56 4.31 48.49
CA GLN A 879 31.37 3.52 47.28
C GLN A 879 31.11 4.41 46.06
N ILE A 880 30.32 5.48 46.21
CA ILE A 880 30.11 6.49 45.16
C ILE A 880 31.45 7.12 44.77
N LYS A 881 32.33 7.40 45.74
CA LYS A 881 33.68 7.92 45.46
C LYS A 881 34.53 6.92 44.67
N LYS A 882 34.56 5.64 45.06
CA LYS A 882 35.27 4.57 44.32
C LYS A 882 34.74 4.42 42.89
N TRP A 883 33.42 4.50 42.71
CA TRP A 883 32.80 4.49 41.38
C TRP A 883 33.22 5.71 40.54
N SER A 884 33.21 6.91 41.12
CA SER A 884 33.63 8.13 40.42
C SER A 884 35.09 8.05 39.94
N GLU A 885 35.98 7.46 40.74
CA GLU A 885 37.38 7.21 40.36
C GLU A 885 37.49 6.24 39.17
N LEU A 886 36.69 5.16 39.17
CA LEU A 886 36.62 4.21 38.06
C LEU A 886 36.12 4.86 36.76
N VAL A 887 35.05 5.68 36.85
CA VAL A 887 34.51 6.41 35.69
C VAL A 887 35.55 7.37 35.12
N LYS A 888 36.27 8.13 35.97
CA LYS A 888 37.35 9.03 35.53
C LYS A 888 38.51 8.27 34.88
N MET A 889 38.85 7.09 35.41
CA MET A 889 39.90 6.26 34.83
C MET A 889 39.52 5.82 33.40
N ILE A 890 38.28 5.39 33.17
CA ILE A 890 37.83 5.00 31.83
C ILE A 890 37.73 6.23 30.91
N GLU A 891 37.24 7.35 31.41
CA GLU A 891 37.20 8.61 30.65
C GLU A 891 38.58 9.05 30.16
N SER A 892 39.63 8.83 30.96
CA SER A 892 41.00 9.17 30.57
C SER A 892 41.54 8.32 29.41
N LYS A 893 40.89 7.21 29.08
CA LYS A 893 41.19 6.42 27.88
C LYS A 893 40.53 7.11 26.68
N ASN A 894 41.31 7.81 25.87
CA ASN A 894 40.81 8.50 24.67
C ASN A 894 40.06 7.58 23.68
N ASP A 895 40.30 6.26 23.70
CA ASP A 895 39.62 5.23 22.90
C ASP A 895 38.99 4.13 23.79
N TYR A 896 37.99 4.47 24.60
CA TYR A 896 37.24 3.46 25.35
C TYR A 896 36.44 2.55 24.40
N ASN A 897 36.38 1.27 24.72
CA ASN A 897 35.71 0.26 23.91
C ASN A 897 34.63 -0.50 24.70
N MET A 898 33.99 -1.47 24.04
CA MET A 898 32.92 -2.26 24.65
C MET A 898 33.36 -2.97 25.94
N SER A 899 34.60 -3.47 26.01
CA SER A 899 35.14 -4.13 27.20
C SER A 899 35.27 -3.18 28.39
N ASP A 900 35.60 -1.91 28.18
CA ASP A 900 35.65 -0.90 29.26
C ASP A 900 34.25 -0.67 29.86
N ILE A 901 33.22 -0.64 29.01
CA ILE A 901 31.83 -0.51 29.46
C ILE A 901 31.36 -1.78 30.18
N PHE A 902 31.78 -2.97 29.74
CA PHE A 902 31.54 -4.22 30.47
C PHE A 902 32.14 -4.18 31.89
N VAL A 903 33.30 -3.56 32.07
CA VAL A 903 33.91 -3.38 33.40
C VAL A 903 33.04 -2.48 34.28
N LEU A 904 32.49 -1.39 33.74
CA LEU A 904 31.54 -0.55 34.45
C LEU A 904 30.29 -1.34 34.87
N SER A 905 29.68 -2.08 33.92
CA SER A 905 28.49 -2.89 34.20
C SER A 905 28.74 -3.89 35.33
N ARG A 906 29.83 -4.67 35.26
CA ARG A 906 30.17 -5.63 36.33
C ARG A 906 30.44 -4.99 37.69
N ASN A 907 31.07 -3.82 37.73
CA ASN A 907 31.29 -3.11 38.99
C ASN A 907 29.99 -2.56 39.57
N LEU A 908 29.04 -2.14 38.72
CA LEU A 908 27.70 -1.72 39.16
C LEU A 908 26.93 -2.89 39.78
N GLN A 909 27.01 -4.08 39.18
CA GLN A 909 26.45 -5.31 39.76
C GLN A 909 27.10 -5.71 41.08
N ARG A 910 28.43 -5.54 41.19
CA ARG A 910 29.12 -5.79 42.45
C ARG A 910 28.64 -4.82 43.53
N PHE A 911 28.51 -3.55 43.18
CA PHE A 911 27.97 -2.53 44.05
C PHE A 911 26.53 -2.87 44.49
N MET A 912 25.68 -3.40 43.61
CA MET A 912 24.37 -3.95 43.99
C MET A 912 24.44 -5.09 44.99
N LYS A 913 25.33 -6.07 44.78
CA LYS A 913 25.49 -7.20 45.73
C LYS A 913 25.95 -6.74 47.10
N GLU A 914 26.81 -5.72 47.16
CA GLU A 914 27.24 -5.13 48.43
C GLU A 914 26.03 -4.48 49.16
N ILE A 915 25.14 -3.81 48.43
CA ILE A 915 23.87 -3.28 48.96
C ILE A 915 22.96 -4.42 49.50
N GLU A 916 22.80 -5.51 48.76
CA GLU A 916 21.95 -6.65 49.18
C GLU A 916 22.52 -7.37 50.41
N VAL A 917 23.84 -7.54 50.51
CA VAL A 917 24.48 -8.15 51.69
C VAL A 917 24.29 -7.27 52.92
N ASP A 918 24.45 -5.96 52.79
CA ASP A 918 24.14 -5.01 53.87
C ASP A 918 22.66 -5.10 54.30
N GLN A 919 21.73 -5.38 53.38
CA GLN A 919 20.33 -5.60 53.73
C GLN A 919 20.13 -6.85 54.60
N VAL A 920 20.74 -7.97 54.23
CA VAL A 920 20.61 -9.24 54.99
C VAL A 920 21.22 -9.10 56.38
N VAL A 921 22.40 -8.46 56.49
CA VAL A 921 23.10 -8.26 57.76
C VAL A 921 22.36 -7.30 58.70
N GLN A 922 21.55 -6.38 58.17
CA GLN A 922 20.74 -5.47 58.99
C GLN A 922 19.36 -6.01 59.37
N MET A 923 18.87 -7.03 58.64
CA MET A 923 17.61 -7.70 58.97
C MET A 923 17.81 -8.87 59.95
N SER A 924 19.03 -9.41 60.05
CA SER A 924 19.48 -10.31 61.12
C SER A 924 19.89 -9.54 62.36
#